data_AF-A0A1H0GI52-F1
#
_entry.id   AF-A0A1H0GI52-F1
#
_cell.length_a   1.000
_cell.length_b   1.000
_cell.length_c   1.000
_cell.angle_alpha   90.00
_cell.angle_beta   90.00
_cell.angle_gamma   90.00
#
_symmetry.space_group_name_H-M   'P 1'
#
loop_
_entity.id
_entity.type
_entity.pdbx_description
1 polymer ?
#
loop_
_entity_poly.entity_id
_entity_poly.type
_entity_poly.pdbx_seq_one_letter_code
_entity_poly.pdbx_strand_id
1 'polypeptide(L)'
;MWQWMSDLSTSRAYQTFVGRNSELDILRGLLARAGPQVAHVYGIAGIGKTALMDMLAVEARDAGASVIRLDCRHIEPTETGFLHALGGAVGGGGSGVDTLVERLSQLGPTVLLALDTYEVFRLLDTWLRQVFVPLLPDNVRIVFFSRQRPLDVWFSAPGWGRLVQCVPVQPLSPTESQSLLSLHGIPEEESESLARAAHGHPLALKLAATASRENHARCWPQETVLQHAVDELSRMFLADVDDPVSRHVLQGAVVLRRVTVSLLQSLFPELAPQDAYERLRRLPFVDGVHDGLIIHEAVRDPLARSLHASDPSRYLDYRRSAWRQLVSESQSAASDDLWRYTADMLYLIENPVVREAFFPTVTALHTVEAAQPQDGEALTGIVRAHDGRQAGDLLLQWWRCLPQAFSIVRGRTGQVEGLYCKLRSDQVESSWLRSDPVTAQWCAHLEQAPMRSGEVALFCRRWLSLEEGDSPSEIQAAIWLDLKRSYMELRPGLRRVYLTATDLGAYRQVAQRLGFEVLAGWEVELDGFSYPSAVLDFGPASVDGWLSDLAAAELGIKRDPSLLDVEARQLTLAGGRVALTPLEFGVMRYLVEHQGKAVSRRELLQHVWGTHYQGGSNVVDAVVRTLRRKLGSQSARVETLTGVGYRLR
;
A
#
# COMPACT_ATOMS: atom_id res chain seq x y z
N MET A 1 5.83 1.86 -26.94
CA MET A 1 6.80 2.48 -26.01
C MET A 1 7.13 1.56 -24.82
N TRP A 2 6.14 0.93 -24.18
CA TRP A 2 6.33 -0.08 -23.13
C TRP A 2 7.04 -1.37 -23.59
N GLN A 3 6.65 -1.90 -24.75
CA GLN A 3 7.35 -3.01 -25.41
C GLN A 3 8.83 -2.65 -25.62
N TRP A 4 9.14 -1.42 -26.04
CA TRP A 4 10.51 -0.95 -26.28
C TRP A 4 11.36 -0.77 -24.99
N MET A 5 10.78 -0.36 -23.86
CA MET A 5 11.49 -0.30 -22.56
C MET A 5 11.69 -1.68 -21.94
N SER A 6 10.70 -2.57 -22.07
CA SER A 6 10.83 -4.01 -21.77
C SER A 6 11.93 -4.63 -22.63
N ASP A 7 11.98 -4.32 -23.93
CA ASP A 7 12.97 -4.86 -24.86
C ASP A 7 14.40 -4.36 -24.55
N LEU A 8 14.55 -3.11 -24.09
CA LEU A 8 15.83 -2.55 -23.62
C LEU A 8 16.31 -3.18 -22.30
N SER A 9 15.42 -3.47 -21.34
CA SER A 9 15.79 -4.20 -20.12
C SER A 9 16.11 -5.67 -20.42
N THR A 10 15.38 -6.28 -21.35
CA THR A 10 15.58 -7.66 -21.80
C THR A 10 16.90 -7.83 -22.56
N SER A 11 17.28 -6.88 -23.41
CA SER A 11 18.57 -6.85 -24.11
C SER A 11 19.76 -6.64 -23.17
N ARG A 12 19.63 -5.81 -22.11
CA ARG A 12 20.64 -5.67 -21.05
C ARG A 12 20.72 -6.90 -20.14
N ALA A 13 19.58 -7.52 -19.82
CA ALA A 13 19.54 -8.74 -19.02
C ALA A 13 20.34 -9.86 -19.71
N TYR A 14 20.16 -10.05 -21.02
CA TYR A 14 20.91 -11.05 -21.78
C TYR A 14 22.44 -10.84 -21.75
N GLN A 15 22.88 -9.58 -21.73
CA GLN A 15 24.30 -9.23 -21.72
C GLN A 15 24.92 -9.19 -20.32
N THR A 16 24.14 -9.22 -19.24
CA THR A 16 24.64 -9.06 -17.86
C THR A 16 24.25 -10.19 -16.91
N PHE A 17 23.47 -11.16 -17.39
CA PHE A 17 23.06 -12.33 -16.62
C PHE A 17 24.20 -13.32 -16.51
N VAL A 18 24.52 -13.72 -15.28
CA VAL A 18 25.61 -14.64 -14.97
C VAL A 18 25.12 -15.68 -13.98
N GLY A 19 25.39 -16.95 -14.30
CA GLY A 19 25.11 -18.06 -13.40
C GLY A 19 23.63 -18.45 -13.34
N ARG A 20 23.20 -18.98 -12.19
CA ARG A 20 21.80 -19.36 -11.88
C ARG A 20 21.25 -20.55 -12.67
N ASN A 21 22.13 -21.39 -13.22
CA ASN A 21 21.71 -22.54 -14.00
C ASN A 21 20.88 -23.52 -13.17
N SER A 22 21.22 -23.73 -11.89
CA SER A 22 20.44 -24.61 -11.01
C SER A 22 19.01 -24.11 -10.78
N GLU A 23 18.83 -22.81 -10.54
CA GLU A 23 17.51 -22.23 -10.37
C GLU A 23 16.73 -22.21 -11.68
N LEU A 24 17.38 -21.90 -12.81
CA LEU A 24 16.76 -21.94 -14.13
C LEU A 24 16.35 -23.36 -14.53
N ASP A 25 17.17 -24.37 -14.28
CA ASP A 25 16.83 -25.77 -14.60
C ASP A 25 15.58 -26.23 -13.86
N ILE A 26 15.44 -25.81 -12.60
CA ILE A 26 14.23 -26.05 -11.82
C ILE A 26 13.02 -25.32 -12.45
N LEU A 27 13.17 -24.04 -12.78
CA LEU A 27 12.09 -23.23 -13.35
C LEU A 27 11.70 -23.62 -14.77
N ARG A 28 12.62 -24.19 -15.57
CA ARG A 28 12.32 -24.76 -16.89
C ARG A 28 11.34 -25.94 -16.77
N GLY A 29 11.43 -26.70 -15.68
CA GLY A 29 10.49 -27.78 -15.37
C GLY A 29 9.03 -27.30 -15.27
N LEU A 30 8.80 -26.05 -14.88
CA LEU A 30 7.48 -25.42 -14.78
C LEU A 30 6.82 -25.24 -16.17
N LEU A 31 7.61 -25.01 -17.22
CA LEU A 31 7.09 -24.80 -18.58
C LEU A 31 6.52 -26.09 -19.20
N ALA A 32 6.88 -27.26 -18.65
CA ALA A 32 6.33 -28.53 -19.09
C ALA A 32 4.88 -28.69 -18.61
N ARG A 33 4.03 -29.33 -19.45
CA ARG A 33 2.63 -29.59 -19.08
C ARG A 33 2.48 -30.41 -17.80
N ALA A 34 3.35 -31.40 -17.58
CA ALA A 34 3.38 -32.23 -16.37
C ALA A 34 4.13 -31.60 -15.19
N GLY A 35 4.67 -30.38 -15.36
CA GLY A 35 5.34 -29.63 -14.32
C GLY A 35 4.39 -29.06 -13.27
N PRO A 36 4.92 -28.51 -12.16
CA PRO A 36 4.11 -27.84 -11.15
C PRO A 36 3.38 -26.64 -11.73
N GLN A 37 2.18 -26.35 -11.21
CA GLN A 37 1.38 -25.20 -11.62
C GLN A 37 1.93 -23.89 -11.04
N VAL A 38 2.54 -23.96 -9.86
CA VAL A 38 3.05 -22.83 -9.07
C VAL A 38 4.52 -23.03 -8.73
N ALA A 39 5.35 -22.00 -8.89
CA ALA A 39 6.65 -21.93 -8.25
C ALA A 39 6.80 -20.67 -7.38
N HIS A 40 7.40 -20.81 -6.21
CA HIS A 40 7.83 -19.71 -5.37
C HIS A 40 9.36 -19.57 -5.43
N VAL A 41 9.82 -18.49 -6.04
CA VAL A 41 11.22 -18.08 -6.06
C VAL A 41 11.44 -17.07 -4.94
N TYR A 42 12.30 -17.38 -3.98
CA TYR A 42 12.52 -16.50 -2.84
C TYR A 42 13.99 -16.30 -2.47
N GLY A 43 14.32 -15.15 -1.89
CA GLY A 43 15.67 -14.83 -1.44
C GLY A 43 15.81 -13.36 -1.05
N ILE A 44 16.93 -13.01 -0.41
CA ILE A 44 17.17 -11.65 0.11
C ILE A 44 17.10 -10.55 -0.97
N ALA A 45 16.94 -9.30 -0.55
CA ALA A 45 16.88 -8.16 -1.47
C ALA A 45 18.18 -8.06 -2.30
N GLY A 46 18.09 -7.76 -3.59
CA GLY A 46 19.27 -7.60 -4.46
C GLY A 46 20.01 -8.89 -4.83
N ILE A 47 19.50 -10.07 -4.44
CA ILE A 47 20.10 -11.37 -4.76
C ILE A 47 19.99 -11.78 -6.24
N GLY A 48 19.29 -11.00 -7.07
CA GLY A 48 19.14 -11.25 -8.52
C GLY A 48 17.82 -11.90 -8.94
N LYS A 49 16.78 -11.90 -8.10
CA LYS A 49 15.44 -12.44 -8.42
C LYS A 49 14.84 -11.84 -9.70
N THR A 50 14.85 -10.52 -9.85
CA THR A 50 14.30 -9.85 -11.04
C THR A 50 15.09 -10.22 -12.30
N ALA A 51 16.41 -10.35 -12.23
CA ALA A 51 17.22 -10.82 -13.35
C ALA A 51 16.91 -12.28 -13.72
N LEU A 52 16.65 -13.15 -12.73
CA LEU A 52 16.20 -14.53 -12.96
C LEU A 52 14.81 -14.57 -13.61
N MET A 53 13.88 -13.72 -13.19
CA MET A 53 12.57 -13.56 -13.83
C MET A 53 12.71 -13.08 -15.28
N ASP A 54 13.57 -12.09 -15.54
CA ASP A 54 13.84 -11.59 -16.89
C ASP A 54 14.34 -12.73 -17.80
N MET A 55 15.31 -13.51 -17.33
CA MET A 55 15.85 -14.63 -18.10
C MET A 55 14.81 -15.73 -18.33
N LEU A 56 14.06 -16.13 -17.30
CA LEU A 56 12.97 -17.10 -17.44
C LEU A 56 11.91 -16.63 -18.45
N ALA A 57 11.56 -15.34 -18.43
CA ALA A 57 10.60 -14.77 -19.37
C ALA A 57 11.09 -14.83 -20.82
N VAL A 58 12.41 -14.67 -21.06
CA VAL A 58 12.99 -14.84 -22.39
C VAL A 58 12.92 -16.30 -22.83
N GLU A 59 13.44 -17.22 -22.01
CA GLU A 59 13.44 -18.66 -22.35
C GLU A 59 12.03 -19.21 -22.57
N ALA A 60 11.05 -18.74 -21.78
CA ALA A 60 9.66 -19.12 -21.95
C ALA A 60 9.08 -18.64 -23.29
N ARG A 61 9.40 -17.41 -23.73
CA ARG A 61 8.97 -16.90 -25.04
C ARG A 61 9.63 -17.66 -26.18
N ASP A 62 10.92 -17.98 -26.06
CA ASP A 62 11.65 -18.77 -27.06
C ASP A 62 11.09 -20.19 -27.17
N ALA A 63 10.57 -20.74 -26.07
CA ALA A 63 9.82 -22.00 -26.04
C ALA A 63 8.36 -21.87 -26.53
N GLY A 64 7.93 -20.67 -26.97
CA GLY A 64 6.59 -20.42 -27.52
C GLY A 64 5.50 -20.14 -26.48
N ALA A 65 5.85 -19.86 -25.23
CA ALA A 65 4.90 -19.51 -24.19
C ALA A 65 4.52 -18.02 -24.22
N SER A 66 3.27 -17.72 -23.88
CA SER A 66 2.81 -16.35 -23.66
C SER A 66 3.19 -15.91 -22.25
N VAL A 67 4.00 -14.86 -22.12
CA VAL A 67 4.53 -14.40 -20.82
C VAL A 67 3.87 -13.12 -20.37
N ILE A 68 3.24 -13.16 -19.20
CA ILE A 68 2.64 -12.02 -18.51
C ILE A 68 3.47 -11.71 -17.27
N ARG A 69 3.87 -10.44 -17.11
CA ARG A 69 4.65 -9.97 -15.97
C ARG A 69 3.89 -8.89 -15.24
N LEU A 70 3.78 -9.03 -13.93
CA LEU A 70 3.15 -8.06 -13.05
C LEU A 70 4.11 -7.68 -11.93
N ASP A 71 4.30 -6.38 -11.72
CA ASP A 71 4.97 -5.85 -10.53
C ASP A 71 3.92 -5.58 -9.46
N CYS A 72 3.90 -6.41 -8.42
CA CYS A 72 2.88 -6.33 -7.36
C CYS A 72 2.93 -5.01 -6.58
N ARG A 73 4.03 -4.25 -6.65
CA ARG A 73 4.13 -2.93 -5.98
C ARG A 73 3.17 -1.90 -6.56
N HIS A 74 2.75 -2.06 -7.81
CA HIS A 74 1.89 -1.12 -8.52
C HIS A 74 0.42 -1.55 -8.55
N ILE A 75 0.12 -2.71 -7.96
CA ILE A 75 -1.21 -3.29 -7.97
C ILE A 75 -1.78 -3.16 -6.58
N GLU A 76 -3.02 -2.68 -6.50
CA GLU A 76 -3.74 -2.64 -5.23
C GLU A 76 -3.90 -4.09 -4.72
N PRO A 77 -3.53 -4.40 -3.45
CA PRO A 77 -3.50 -5.76 -2.92
C PRO A 77 -4.92 -6.25 -2.55
N THR A 78 -5.82 -6.16 -3.52
CA THR A 78 -7.23 -6.52 -3.45
C THR A 78 -7.58 -7.39 -4.67
N GLU A 79 -8.70 -8.12 -4.56
CA GLU A 79 -9.17 -9.00 -5.64
C GLU A 79 -9.40 -8.19 -6.93
N THR A 80 -10.13 -7.08 -6.82
CA THR A 80 -10.43 -6.16 -7.92
C THR A 80 -9.16 -5.56 -8.52
N GLY A 81 -8.22 -5.11 -7.68
CA GLY A 81 -6.95 -4.52 -8.12
C GLY A 81 -6.12 -5.50 -8.93
N PHE A 82 -6.02 -6.74 -8.46
CA PHE A 82 -5.31 -7.81 -9.16
C PHE A 82 -5.97 -8.19 -10.48
N LEU A 83 -7.29 -8.40 -10.49
CA LEU A 83 -8.04 -8.74 -11.70
C LEU A 83 -7.96 -7.63 -12.74
N HIS A 84 -8.03 -6.37 -12.32
CA HIS A 84 -7.87 -5.21 -13.20
C HIS A 84 -6.47 -5.16 -13.84
N ALA A 85 -5.42 -5.31 -13.02
CA ALA A 85 -4.04 -5.30 -13.51
C ALA A 85 -3.75 -6.44 -14.49
N LEU A 86 -4.21 -7.66 -14.17
CA LEU A 86 -4.04 -8.82 -15.04
C LEU A 86 -4.89 -8.71 -16.31
N GLY A 87 -6.12 -8.21 -16.21
CA GLY A 87 -6.99 -7.92 -17.37
C GLY A 87 -6.37 -6.90 -18.33
N GLY A 88 -5.77 -5.84 -17.80
CA GLY A 88 -5.00 -4.85 -18.56
C GLY A 88 -3.79 -5.47 -19.26
N ALA A 89 -3.05 -6.37 -18.60
CA ALA A 89 -1.89 -7.05 -19.18
C ALA A 89 -2.25 -8.05 -20.29
N VAL A 90 -3.46 -8.63 -20.23
CA VAL A 90 -3.97 -9.61 -21.21
C VAL A 90 -4.77 -8.94 -22.35
N GLY A 91 -5.03 -7.63 -22.25
CA GLY A 91 -5.66 -6.86 -23.33
C GLY A 91 -7.19 -6.83 -23.31
N GLY A 92 -7.84 -6.60 -22.16
CA GLY A 92 -9.27 -6.27 -22.13
C GLY A 92 -9.83 -5.79 -20.79
N GLY A 93 -10.92 -5.02 -20.81
CA GLY A 93 -11.50 -4.33 -19.64
C GLY A 93 -12.61 -5.07 -18.88
N GLY A 94 -12.47 -6.38 -18.64
CA GLY A 94 -13.45 -7.17 -17.87
C GLY A 94 -12.99 -7.42 -16.43
N SER A 95 -13.90 -7.36 -15.46
CA SER A 95 -13.60 -7.40 -14.01
C SER A 95 -13.90 -8.72 -13.30
N GLY A 96 -14.21 -9.79 -14.04
CA GLY A 96 -14.57 -11.10 -13.47
C GLY A 96 -13.46 -12.14 -13.58
N VAL A 97 -13.31 -12.97 -12.54
CA VAL A 97 -12.37 -14.11 -12.52
C VAL A 97 -12.62 -15.03 -13.72
N ASP A 98 -13.87 -15.40 -13.97
CA ASP A 98 -14.23 -16.34 -15.05
C ASP A 98 -13.84 -15.84 -16.43
N THR A 99 -14.14 -14.57 -16.73
CA THR A 99 -13.78 -13.94 -18.01
C THR A 99 -12.26 -13.88 -18.18
N LEU A 100 -11.52 -13.66 -17.09
CA LEU A 100 -10.06 -13.61 -17.14
C LEU A 100 -9.44 -14.99 -17.36
N VAL A 101 -9.96 -16.00 -16.64
CA VAL A 101 -9.59 -17.42 -16.82
C VAL A 101 -9.82 -17.87 -18.26
N GLU A 102 -10.97 -17.54 -18.84
CA GLU A 102 -11.27 -17.86 -20.23
C GLU A 102 -10.25 -17.22 -21.19
N ARG A 103 -9.91 -15.94 -21.00
CA ARG A 103 -8.89 -15.28 -21.84
C ARG A 103 -7.52 -15.92 -21.69
N LEU A 104 -7.09 -16.22 -20.47
CA LEU A 104 -5.81 -16.88 -20.21
C LEU A 104 -5.74 -18.25 -20.93
N SER A 105 -6.85 -18.98 -21.01
CA SER A 105 -6.91 -20.26 -21.74
C SER A 105 -6.66 -20.10 -23.26
N GLN A 106 -6.96 -18.92 -23.82
CA GLN A 106 -6.87 -18.63 -25.25
C GLN A 106 -5.53 -18.01 -25.68
N LEU A 107 -4.69 -17.57 -24.73
CA LEU A 107 -3.43 -16.87 -25.04
C LEU A 107 -2.35 -17.75 -25.66
N GLY A 108 -2.44 -19.06 -25.52
CA GLY A 108 -1.44 -19.97 -26.09
C GLY A 108 -1.37 -21.32 -25.38
N PRO A 109 -0.52 -22.23 -25.88
CA PRO A 109 -0.39 -23.59 -25.35
C PRO A 109 0.20 -23.64 -23.95
N THR A 110 1.01 -22.63 -23.59
CA THR A 110 1.56 -22.39 -22.25
C THR A 110 1.52 -20.89 -21.97
N VAL A 111 1.08 -20.50 -20.79
CA VAL A 111 1.06 -19.12 -20.31
C VAL A 111 1.88 -19.06 -19.02
N LEU A 112 2.89 -18.20 -18.97
CA LEU A 112 3.68 -17.95 -17.78
C LEU A 112 3.26 -16.61 -17.16
N LEU A 113 2.67 -16.66 -15.96
CA LEU A 113 2.35 -15.49 -15.15
C LEU A 113 3.43 -15.31 -14.08
N ALA A 114 4.28 -14.29 -14.23
CA ALA A 114 5.31 -13.96 -13.26
C ALA A 114 4.90 -12.74 -12.41
N LEU A 115 4.82 -12.93 -11.09
CA LEU A 115 4.51 -11.88 -10.12
C LEU A 115 5.79 -11.47 -9.37
N ASP A 116 6.26 -10.24 -9.58
CA ASP A 116 7.43 -9.69 -8.87
C ASP A 116 7.03 -8.99 -7.57
N THR A 117 7.88 -9.08 -6.55
CA THR A 117 7.64 -8.53 -5.20
C THR A 117 6.32 -9.04 -4.57
N TYR A 118 6.08 -10.35 -4.68
CA TYR A 118 4.84 -11.01 -4.25
C TYR A 118 4.49 -10.78 -2.77
N GLU A 119 5.46 -10.50 -1.89
CA GLU A 119 5.18 -10.23 -0.48
C GLU A 119 4.25 -9.03 -0.22
N VAL A 120 4.06 -8.13 -1.19
CA VAL A 120 3.08 -7.03 -1.10
C VAL A 120 1.64 -7.56 -1.09
N PHE A 121 1.39 -8.72 -1.70
CA PHE A 121 0.09 -9.38 -1.76
C PHE A 121 -0.20 -10.30 -0.57
N ARG A 122 0.48 -10.13 0.57
CA ARG A 122 0.20 -10.92 1.79
C ARG A 122 -1.29 -10.96 2.16
N LEU A 123 -2.03 -9.86 1.97
CA LEU A 123 -3.47 -9.79 2.23
C LEU A 123 -4.33 -10.52 1.18
N LEU A 124 -3.78 -10.75 -0.01
CA LEU A 124 -4.44 -11.39 -1.14
C LEU A 124 -4.04 -12.87 -1.29
N ASP A 125 -3.00 -13.34 -0.58
CA ASP A 125 -2.44 -14.70 -0.68
C ASP A 125 -3.52 -15.78 -0.51
N THR A 126 -4.39 -15.63 0.48
CA THR A 126 -5.49 -16.58 0.72
C THR A 126 -6.43 -16.68 -0.48
N TRP A 127 -6.85 -15.55 -1.05
CA TRP A 127 -7.73 -15.54 -2.22
C TRP A 127 -7.04 -16.10 -3.45
N LEU A 128 -5.76 -15.76 -3.67
CA LEU A 128 -4.98 -16.32 -4.77
C LEU A 128 -4.92 -17.84 -4.66
N ARG A 129 -4.63 -18.36 -3.46
CA ARG A 129 -4.56 -19.79 -3.17
C ARG A 129 -5.91 -20.48 -3.29
N GLN A 130 -7.01 -19.92 -2.76
CA GLN A 130 -8.27 -20.66 -2.68
C GLN A 130 -9.22 -20.47 -3.87
N VAL A 131 -9.10 -19.33 -4.55
CA VAL A 131 -10.04 -18.94 -5.60
C VAL A 131 -9.31 -18.86 -6.93
N PHE A 132 -8.34 -17.95 -7.05
CA PHE A 132 -7.78 -17.63 -8.35
C PHE A 132 -6.99 -18.78 -8.97
N VAL A 133 -5.96 -19.29 -8.27
CA VAL A 133 -5.08 -20.34 -8.80
C VAL A 133 -5.83 -21.65 -9.07
N PRO A 134 -6.75 -22.13 -8.21
CA PRO A 134 -7.55 -23.32 -8.51
C PRO A 134 -8.45 -23.20 -9.74
N LEU A 135 -8.86 -21.97 -10.09
CA LEU A 135 -9.65 -21.70 -11.31
C LEU A 135 -8.78 -21.53 -12.56
N LEU A 136 -7.46 -21.50 -12.44
CA LEU A 136 -6.58 -21.35 -13.59
C LEU A 136 -6.61 -22.60 -14.49
N PRO A 137 -6.59 -22.42 -15.81
CA PRO A 137 -6.55 -23.52 -16.76
C PRO A 137 -5.18 -24.22 -16.74
N ASP A 138 -5.16 -25.48 -17.18
CA ASP A 138 -3.96 -26.35 -17.18
C ASP A 138 -2.80 -25.84 -18.04
N ASN A 139 -3.01 -24.83 -18.91
CA ASN A 139 -1.96 -24.19 -19.68
C ASN A 139 -1.27 -23.03 -18.94
N VAL A 140 -1.82 -22.55 -17.82
CA VAL A 140 -1.25 -21.43 -17.05
C VAL A 140 -0.31 -21.95 -15.97
N ARG A 141 0.85 -21.31 -15.88
CA ARG A 141 1.87 -21.55 -14.86
C ARG A 141 2.17 -20.22 -14.18
N ILE A 142 2.24 -20.22 -12.84
CA ILE A 142 2.48 -19.01 -12.07
C ILE A 142 3.80 -19.10 -11.30
N VAL A 143 4.56 -18.01 -11.32
CA VAL A 143 5.81 -17.89 -10.58
C VAL A 143 5.76 -16.66 -9.70
N PHE A 144 5.84 -16.87 -8.40
CA PHE A 144 5.89 -15.82 -7.39
C PHE A 144 7.34 -15.52 -7.03
N PHE A 145 7.79 -14.29 -7.21
CA PHE A 145 9.09 -13.82 -6.75
C PHE A 145 8.92 -13.03 -5.47
N SER A 146 9.53 -13.49 -4.38
CA SER A 146 9.38 -12.87 -3.05
C SER A 146 10.70 -12.73 -2.29
N ARG A 147 10.72 -11.87 -1.27
CA ARG A 147 11.86 -11.81 -0.34
C ARG A 147 11.89 -12.97 0.65
N GLN A 148 10.72 -13.49 0.98
CA GLN A 148 10.53 -14.47 2.04
C GLN A 148 9.98 -15.78 1.48
N ARG A 149 10.24 -16.87 2.21
CA ARG A 149 9.65 -18.17 1.90
C ARG A 149 8.11 -18.05 1.91
N PRO A 150 7.41 -18.74 0.99
CA PRO A 150 5.95 -18.82 1.05
C PRO A 150 5.43 -19.38 2.37
N LEU A 151 4.15 -19.08 2.66
CA LEU A 151 3.45 -19.63 3.82
C LEU A 151 3.40 -21.16 3.73
N ASP A 152 3.54 -21.85 4.87
CA ASP A 152 3.54 -23.33 4.91
C ASP A 152 2.21 -23.93 4.41
N VAL A 153 1.11 -23.16 4.44
CA VAL A 153 -0.21 -23.56 3.92
C VAL A 153 -0.23 -23.85 2.41
N TRP A 154 0.74 -23.33 1.64
CA TRP A 154 0.92 -23.70 0.24
C TRP A 154 1.42 -25.14 0.06
N PHE A 155 1.93 -25.79 1.12
CA PHE A 155 2.43 -27.17 1.07
C PHE A 155 1.57 -28.12 1.90
N SER A 156 1.02 -27.65 3.03
CA SER A 156 0.23 -28.48 3.93
C SER A 156 -1.24 -28.60 3.53
N ALA A 157 -1.80 -27.65 2.77
CA ALA A 157 -3.19 -27.71 2.37
C ALA A 157 -3.45 -28.82 1.33
N PRO A 158 -4.57 -29.57 1.44
CA PRO A 158 -4.93 -30.60 0.47
C PRO A 158 -4.95 -30.06 -0.97
N GLY A 159 -4.40 -30.83 -1.91
CA GLY A 159 -4.38 -30.49 -3.34
C GLY A 159 -3.09 -29.80 -3.82
N TRP A 160 -2.31 -29.17 -2.95
CA TRP A 160 -1.14 -28.38 -3.38
C TRP A 160 0.18 -29.16 -3.51
N GLY A 161 0.33 -30.29 -2.82
CA GLY A 161 1.64 -30.91 -2.59
C GLY A 161 2.50 -31.21 -3.83
N ARG A 162 1.90 -31.56 -4.98
CA ARG A 162 2.62 -31.76 -6.26
C ARG A 162 2.52 -30.58 -7.22
N LEU A 163 1.67 -29.60 -6.93
CA LEU A 163 1.41 -28.44 -7.78
C LEU A 163 2.31 -27.26 -7.46
N VAL A 164 2.98 -27.25 -6.30
CA VAL A 164 3.84 -26.16 -5.85
C VAL A 164 5.30 -26.59 -5.76
N GLN A 165 6.20 -25.74 -6.26
CA GLN A 165 7.64 -25.90 -6.11
C GLN A 165 8.28 -24.67 -5.44
N CYS A 166 9.30 -24.88 -4.61
CA CYS A 166 10.09 -23.82 -4.00
C CYS A 166 11.48 -23.74 -4.62
N VAL A 167 11.93 -22.53 -4.95
CA VAL A 167 13.25 -22.26 -5.52
C VAL A 167 13.95 -21.17 -4.70
N PRO A 168 14.79 -21.54 -3.71
CA PRO A 168 15.57 -20.56 -2.96
C PRO A 168 16.72 -20.02 -3.84
N VAL A 169 16.81 -18.70 -3.97
CA VAL A 169 17.91 -18.05 -4.70
C VAL A 169 19.08 -17.82 -3.75
N GLN A 170 20.19 -18.50 -4.01
CA GLN A 170 21.40 -18.43 -3.18
C GLN A 170 22.30 -17.24 -3.57
N PRO A 171 23.37 -16.91 -2.84
CA PRO A 171 24.44 -16.08 -3.38
C PRO A 171 25.09 -16.76 -4.61
N LEU A 172 25.66 -15.96 -5.51
CA LEU A 172 26.46 -16.48 -6.63
C LEU A 172 27.68 -17.24 -6.10
N SER A 173 28.04 -18.31 -6.78
CA SER A 173 29.30 -19.02 -6.52
C SER A 173 30.50 -18.12 -6.81
N PRO A 174 31.71 -18.45 -6.30
CA PRO A 174 32.91 -17.67 -6.59
C PRO A 174 33.19 -17.50 -8.08
N THR A 175 32.97 -18.55 -8.88
CA THR A 175 33.18 -18.54 -10.33
C THR A 175 32.16 -17.65 -11.06
N GLU A 176 30.89 -17.71 -10.66
CA GLU A 176 29.85 -16.82 -11.18
C GLU A 176 30.10 -15.36 -10.76
N SER A 177 30.60 -15.14 -9.55
CA SER A 177 30.93 -13.80 -9.04
C SER A 177 32.06 -13.17 -9.84
N GLN A 178 33.13 -13.92 -10.10
CA GLN A 178 34.25 -13.48 -10.96
C GLN A 178 33.79 -13.21 -12.39
N SER A 179 32.92 -14.06 -12.94
CA SER A 179 32.35 -13.88 -14.27
C SER A 179 31.53 -12.57 -14.36
N LEU A 180 30.75 -12.25 -13.32
CA LEU A 180 29.99 -11.00 -13.25
C LEU A 180 30.90 -9.77 -13.16
N LEU A 181 31.97 -9.84 -12.37
CA LEU A 181 32.96 -8.76 -12.24
C LEU A 181 33.74 -8.54 -13.55
N SER A 182 34.17 -9.62 -14.20
CA SER A 182 34.82 -9.58 -15.52
C SER A 182 33.93 -8.91 -16.57
N LEU A 183 32.63 -9.22 -16.56
CA LEU A 183 31.64 -8.59 -17.44
C LEU A 183 31.51 -7.07 -17.20
N HIS A 184 31.82 -6.61 -15.99
CA HIS A 184 31.84 -5.19 -15.63
C HIS A 184 33.22 -4.54 -15.83
N GLY A 185 34.16 -5.25 -16.46
CA GLY A 185 35.48 -4.75 -16.85
C GLY A 185 36.53 -4.83 -15.74
N ILE A 186 36.32 -5.64 -14.70
CA ILE A 186 37.28 -5.82 -13.61
C ILE A 186 38.32 -6.89 -13.99
N PRO A 187 39.63 -6.61 -13.81
CA PRO A 187 40.70 -7.60 -14.03
C PRO A 187 40.59 -8.81 -13.09
N GLU A 188 41.14 -9.95 -13.51
CA GLU A 188 41.10 -11.21 -12.74
C GLU A 188 41.80 -11.07 -11.36
N GLU A 189 42.91 -10.33 -11.30
CA GLU A 189 43.69 -10.09 -10.07
C GLU A 189 42.88 -9.36 -8.97
N GLU A 190 42.01 -8.42 -9.35
CA GLU A 190 41.12 -7.71 -8.41
C GLU A 190 39.82 -8.49 -8.13
N SER A 191 39.38 -9.31 -9.08
CA SER A 191 38.08 -9.98 -9.03
C SER A 191 37.92 -10.93 -7.85
N GLU A 192 38.99 -11.62 -7.45
CA GLU A 192 38.92 -12.57 -6.33
C GLU A 192 38.70 -11.87 -4.98
N SER A 193 39.38 -10.74 -4.76
CA SER A 193 39.23 -9.94 -3.54
C SER A 193 37.83 -9.32 -3.44
N LEU A 194 37.34 -8.76 -4.56
CA LEU A 194 36.01 -8.17 -4.63
C LEU A 194 34.89 -9.23 -4.49
N ALA A 195 35.06 -10.40 -5.10
CA ALA A 195 34.12 -11.50 -4.97
C ALA A 195 33.99 -11.99 -3.52
N ARG A 196 35.12 -12.04 -2.79
CA ARG A 196 35.13 -12.37 -1.37
C ARG A 196 34.40 -11.31 -0.53
N ALA A 197 34.73 -10.03 -0.71
CA ALA A 197 34.09 -8.93 0.03
C ALA A 197 32.57 -8.84 -0.21
N ALA A 198 32.11 -9.16 -1.43
CA ALA A 198 30.69 -9.13 -1.78
C ALA A 198 29.91 -10.39 -1.39
N HIS A 199 30.59 -11.46 -0.95
CA HIS A 199 30.00 -12.76 -0.61
C HIS A 199 29.01 -13.31 -1.64
N GLY A 200 29.33 -13.15 -2.93
CA GLY A 200 28.48 -13.61 -4.04
C GLY A 200 27.16 -12.84 -4.20
N HIS A 201 26.95 -11.74 -3.47
CA HIS A 201 25.74 -10.95 -3.58
C HIS A 201 25.79 -10.06 -4.85
N PRO A 202 24.87 -10.21 -5.82
CA PRO A 202 24.96 -9.50 -7.12
C PRO A 202 24.98 -7.97 -7.01
N LEU A 203 24.13 -7.37 -6.17
CA LEU A 203 24.16 -5.91 -5.97
C LEU A 203 25.49 -5.43 -5.40
N ALA A 204 26.03 -6.13 -4.39
CA ALA A 204 27.34 -5.83 -3.81
C ALA A 204 28.45 -5.90 -4.86
N LEU A 205 28.47 -6.95 -5.70
CA LEU A 205 29.42 -7.11 -6.80
C LEU A 205 29.34 -5.94 -7.79
N LYS A 206 28.13 -5.51 -8.16
CA LYS A 206 27.93 -4.35 -9.05
C LYS A 206 28.42 -3.04 -8.43
N LEU A 207 28.16 -2.82 -7.15
CA LEU A 207 28.66 -1.65 -6.41
C LEU A 207 30.19 -1.65 -6.34
N ALA A 208 30.79 -2.78 -5.98
CA ALA A 208 32.23 -2.98 -5.93
C ALA A 208 32.90 -2.73 -7.30
N ALA A 209 32.34 -3.30 -8.36
CA ALA A 209 32.85 -3.10 -9.72
C ALA A 209 32.77 -1.63 -10.16
N THR A 210 31.67 -0.95 -9.86
CA THR A 210 31.50 0.46 -10.24
C THR A 210 32.49 1.36 -9.50
N ALA A 211 32.65 1.15 -8.19
CA ALA A 211 33.58 1.93 -7.37
C ALA A 211 35.06 1.63 -7.69
N SER A 212 35.44 0.39 -8.02
CA SER A 212 36.84 0.08 -8.39
C SER A 212 37.27 0.83 -9.67
N ARG A 213 36.37 0.97 -10.65
CA ARG A 213 36.65 1.77 -11.86
C ARG A 213 36.85 3.26 -11.59
N GLU A 214 36.20 3.79 -10.57
CA GLU A 214 36.32 5.20 -10.20
C GLU A 214 37.57 5.44 -9.33
N ASN A 215 38.02 4.42 -8.58
CA ASN A 215 39.19 4.53 -7.71
C ASN A 215 39.95 3.20 -7.50
N HIS A 216 40.91 2.92 -8.38
CA HIS A 216 41.73 1.68 -8.41
C HIS A 216 42.57 1.39 -7.14
N ALA A 217 42.72 2.33 -6.21
CA ALA A 217 43.64 2.21 -5.07
C ALA A 217 42.99 1.81 -3.74
N ARG A 218 41.69 1.45 -3.72
CA ARG A 218 40.97 1.16 -2.46
C ARG A 218 41.20 -0.27 -1.96
N CYS A 219 41.58 -0.40 -0.69
CA CYS A 219 41.52 -1.66 0.05
C CYS A 219 40.08 -1.97 0.44
N TRP A 220 39.54 -3.05 -0.13
CA TRP A 220 38.22 -3.59 0.23
C TRP A 220 38.32 -4.43 1.50
N PRO A 221 37.32 -4.38 2.39
CA PRO A 221 37.32 -5.21 3.59
C PRO A 221 37.43 -6.70 3.23
N GLN A 222 38.38 -7.39 3.84
CA GLN A 222 38.65 -8.81 3.56
C GLN A 222 37.66 -9.75 4.26
N GLU A 223 37.03 -9.29 5.34
CA GLU A 223 36.00 -10.02 6.10
C GLU A 223 34.83 -9.07 6.41
N THR A 224 33.80 -9.12 5.57
CA THR A 224 32.50 -8.56 5.93
C THR A 224 31.57 -9.71 6.30
N VAL A 225 30.54 -9.48 7.12
CA VAL A 225 29.47 -10.48 7.29
C VAL A 225 28.53 -10.36 6.09
N LEU A 226 28.04 -11.48 5.53
CA LEU A 226 27.11 -11.50 4.38
C LEU A 226 25.94 -10.48 4.52
N GLN A 227 25.42 -10.28 5.73
CA GLN A 227 24.33 -9.33 6.01
C GLN A 227 24.73 -7.85 5.95
N HIS A 228 26.02 -7.52 6.02
CA HIS A 228 26.53 -6.14 6.05
C HIS A 228 27.29 -5.72 4.79
N ALA A 229 27.59 -6.67 3.89
CA ALA A 229 28.34 -6.39 2.66
C ALA A 229 27.70 -5.29 1.81
N VAL A 230 26.37 -5.33 1.60
CA VAL A 230 25.69 -4.30 0.80
C VAL A 230 25.73 -2.93 1.49
N ASP A 231 25.50 -2.87 2.79
CA ASP A 231 25.49 -1.63 3.58
C ASP A 231 26.87 -0.96 3.61
N GLU A 232 27.95 -1.73 3.73
CA GLU A 232 29.33 -1.22 3.71
C GLU A 232 29.71 -0.74 2.31
N LEU A 233 29.47 -1.55 1.28
CA LEU A 233 29.81 -1.21 -0.10
C LEU A 233 29.01 0.00 -0.61
N SER A 234 27.74 0.12 -0.20
CA SER A 234 26.93 1.30 -0.51
C SER A 234 27.48 2.56 0.14
N ARG A 235 27.91 2.49 1.41
CA ARG A 235 28.57 3.61 2.08
C ARG A 235 29.88 3.99 1.40
N MET A 236 30.68 3.01 0.99
CA MET A 236 31.92 3.24 0.26
C MET A 236 31.68 3.91 -1.10
N PHE A 237 30.72 3.41 -1.88
CA PHE A 237 30.33 4.02 -3.16
C PHE A 237 29.92 5.48 -2.98
N LEU A 238 29.14 5.80 -1.96
CA LEU A 238 28.65 7.17 -1.72
C LEU A 238 29.72 8.14 -1.24
N ALA A 239 30.77 7.61 -0.59
CA ALA A 239 31.95 8.39 -0.29
C ALA A 239 32.71 8.78 -1.58
N ASP A 240 32.67 7.95 -2.62
CA ASP A 240 33.31 8.20 -3.93
C ASP A 240 32.46 9.04 -4.90
N VAL A 241 31.17 9.25 -4.63
CA VAL A 241 30.36 10.15 -5.47
C VAL A 241 30.88 11.59 -5.34
N ASP A 242 31.76 11.99 -6.26
CA ASP A 242 32.41 13.30 -6.26
C ASP A 242 31.43 14.45 -6.48
N ASP A 243 30.28 14.19 -7.11
CA ASP A 243 29.25 15.18 -7.39
C ASP A 243 28.41 15.50 -6.15
N PRO A 244 28.58 16.69 -5.53
CA PRO A 244 27.86 17.05 -4.31
C PRO A 244 26.34 17.14 -4.53
N VAL A 245 25.92 17.46 -5.76
CA VAL A 245 24.51 17.55 -6.14
C VAL A 245 23.85 16.17 -6.13
N SER A 246 24.46 15.16 -6.76
CA SER A 246 23.94 13.78 -6.73
C SER A 246 23.84 13.23 -5.31
N ARG A 247 24.83 13.50 -4.45
CA ARG A 247 24.78 13.12 -3.04
C ARG A 247 23.61 13.80 -2.32
N HIS A 248 23.42 15.09 -2.54
CA HIS A 248 22.33 15.86 -1.93
C HIS A 248 20.95 15.36 -2.38
N VAL A 249 20.77 15.16 -3.69
CA VAL A 249 19.52 14.66 -4.27
C VAL A 249 19.21 13.26 -3.76
N LEU A 250 20.21 12.38 -3.69
CA LEU A 250 20.03 11.04 -3.14
C LEU A 250 19.63 11.07 -1.66
N GLN A 251 20.27 11.91 -0.84
CA GLN A 251 19.93 12.07 0.58
C GLN A 251 18.47 12.49 0.80
N GLY A 252 17.88 13.33 -0.06
CA GLY A 252 16.44 13.59 0.04
C GLY A 252 15.59 12.47 -0.55
N ALA A 253 16.02 11.87 -1.66
CA ALA A 253 15.24 10.82 -2.32
C ALA A 253 15.08 9.54 -1.48
N VAL A 254 15.97 9.25 -0.51
CA VAL A 254 15.84 8.05 0.33
C VAL A 254 14.62 8.05 1.26
N VAL A 255 14.00 9.21 1.51
CA VAL A 255 12.75 9.26 2.30
C VAL A 255 11.51 8.90 1.48
N LEU A 256 11.67 8.64 0.18
CA LEU A 256 10.58 8.33 -0.75
C LEU A 256 10.52 6.83 -1.03
N ARG A 257 9.31 6.29 -1.16
CA ARG A 257 9.08 4.94 -1.69
C ARG A 257 9.43 4.89 -3.18
N ARG A 258 8.94 5.88 -3.92
CA ARG A 258 9.07 6.08 -5.36
C ARG A 258 9.45 7.54 -5.60
N VAL A 259 10.41 7.77 -6.48
CA VAL A 259 10.90 9.10 -6.84
C VAL A 259 10.28 9.54 -8.16
N THR A 260 9.56 10.66 -8.15
CA THR A 260 9.00 11.31 -9.34
C THR A 260 9.63 12.69 -9.54
N VAL A 261 9.53 13.23 -10.76
CA VAL A 261 10.01 14.59 -11.06
C VAL A 261 9.32 15.63 -10.17
N SER A 262 8.01 15.47 -9.91
CA SER A 262 7.22 16.37 -9.07
C SER A 262 7.63 16.31 -7.59
N LEU A 263 7.94 15.12 -7.07
CA LEU A 263 8.49 14.96 -5.72
C LEU A 263 9.87 15.61 -5.61
N LEU A 264 10.75 15.39 -6.59
CA LEU A 264 12.06 16.04 -6.61
C LEU A 264 11.95 17.57 -6.65
N GLN A 265 11.02 18.12 -7.45
CA GLN A 265 10.75 19.55 -7.48
C GLN A 265 10.29 20.09 -6.11
N SER A 266 9.48 19.31 -5.38
CA SER A 266 9.03 19.70 -4.04
C SER A 266 10.13 19.59 -2.99
N LEU A 267 11.04 18.63 -3.11
CA LEU A 267 12.14 18.41 -2.17
C LEU A 267 13.29 19.39 -2.39
N PHE A 268 13.56 19.75 -3.66
CA PHE A 268 14.70 20.56 -4.09
C PHE A 268 14.24 21.68 -5.05
N PRO A 269 13.49 22.68 -4.57
CA PRO A 269 12.96 23.75 -5.42
C PRO A 269 14.05 24.61 -6.09
N GLU A 270 15.28 24.56 -5.59
CA GLU A 270 16.46 25.23 -6.11
C GLU A 270 17.13 24.50 -7.29
N LEU A 271 16.80 23.23 -7.52
CA LEU A 271 17.37 22.41 -8.59
C LEU A 271 16.40 22.27 -9.76
N ALA A 272 16.94 22.13 -10.98
CA ALA A 272 16.14 21.70 -12.11
C ALA A 272 15.69 20.23 -11.87
N PRO A 273 14.38 19.95 -11.79
CA PRO A 273 13.90 18.66 -11.32
C PRO A 273 14.21 17.52 -12.30
N GLN A 274 14.29 17.82 -13.60
CA GLN A 274 14.71 16.85 -14.61
C GLN A 274 16.19 16.47 -14.46
N ASP A 275 17.05 17.43 -14.12
CA ASP A 275 18.48 17.15 -13.91
C ASP A 275 18.69 16.30 -12.65
N ALA A 276 17.94 16.58 -11.57
CA ALA A 276 17.94 15.76 -10.36
C ALA A 276 17.48 14.32 -10.66
N TYR A 277 16.43 14.17 -11.47
CA TYR A 277 15.91 12.86 -11.88
C TYR A 277 16.93 12.06 -12.70
N GLU A 278 17.55 12.69 -13.70
CA GLU A 278 18.57 12.04 -14.55
C GLU A 278 19.84 11.67 -13.78
N ARG A 279 20.24 12.46 -12.78
CA ARG A 279 21.36 12.12 -11.89
C ARG A 279 21.06 10.86 -11.09
N LEU A 280 19.89 10.76 -10.47
CA LEU A 280 19.47 9.56 -9.72
C LEU A 280 19.39 8.34 -10.63
N ARG A 281 18.78 8.48 -11.81
CA ARG A 281 18.61 7.39 -12.79
C ARG A 281 19.93 6.75 -13.23
N ARG A 282 21.06 7.47 -13.15
CA ARG A 282 22.38 6.96 -13.52
C ARG A 282 23.07 6.15 -12.41
N LEU A 283 22.55 6.20 -11.19
CA LEU A 283 23.12 5.45 -10.06
C LEU A 283 22.89 3.94 -10.24
N PRO A 284 23.88 3.09 -9.92
CA PRO A 284 23.83 1.65 -10.22
C PRO A 284 22.82 0.85 -9.38
N PHE A 285 22.21 1.48 -8.37
CA PHE A 285 21.21 0.90 -7.45
C PHE A 285 19.85 1.59 -7.56
N VAL A 286 19.63 2.35 -8.63
CA VAL A 286 18.36 3.02 -8.92
C VAL A 286 17.76 2.42 -10.17
N ASP A 287 16.58 1.83 -10.02
CA ASP A 287 15.83 1.23 -11.11
C ASP A 287 14.76 2.18 -11.62
N GLY A 288 14.60 2.25 -12.93
CA GLY A 288 13.50 2.96 -13.56
C GLY A 288 12.26 2.08 -13.64
N VAL A 289 11.12 2.58 -13.13
CA VAL A 289 9.80 1.95 -13.27
C VAL A 289 8.89 2.82 -14.13
N HIS A 290 7.65 2.38 -14.37
CA HIS A 290 6.73 3.04 -15.30
C HIS A 290 6.38 4.47 -14.90
N ASP A 291 6.41 4.77 -13.60
CA ASP A 291 5.92 6.00 -13.01
C ASP A 291 6.95 6.70 -12.10
N GLY A 292 8.22 6.32 -12.17
CA GLY A 292 9.25 6.92 -11.33
C GLY A 292 10.56 6.13 -11.28
N LEU A 293 11.36 6.43 -10.26
CA LEU A 293 12.57 5.69 -9.91
C LEU A 293 12.39 5.02 -8.55
N ILE A 294 12.97 3.83 -8.41
CA ILE A 294 13.02 3.12 -7.13
C ILE A 294 14.49 2.98 -6.74
N ILE A 295 14.82 3.46 -5.54
CA ILE A 295 16.13 3.21 -4.93
C ILE A 295 16.08 1.84 -4.27
N HIS A 296 17.04 0.98 -4.59
CA HIS A 296 17.10 -0.35 -4.02
C HIS A 296 17.15 -0.30 -2.49
N GLU A 297 16.30 -1.08 -1.81
CA GLU A 297 16.04 -0.95 -0.37
C GLU A 297 17.29 -1.16 0.49
N ALA A 298 18.15 -2.11 0.09
CA ALA A 298 19.43 -2.37 0.74
C ALA A 298 20.40 -1.16 0.71
N VAL A 299 20.14 -0.16 -0.13
CA VAL A 299 20.86 1.13 -0.15
C VAL A 299 20.03 2.21 0.53
N ARG A 300 18.74 2.29 0.21
CA ARG A 300 17.80 3.30 0.74
C ARG A 300 17.70 3.25 2.26
N ASP A 301 17.47 2.08 2.84
CA ASP A 301 17.10 1.95 4.26
C ASP A 301 18.27 2.27 5.21
N PRO A 302 19.53 1.84 4.95
CA PRO A 302 20.69 2.31 5.73
C PRO A 302 20.91 3.83 5.63
N LEU A 303 20.71 4.42 4.45
CA LEU A 303 20.89 5.86 4.24
C LEU A 303 19.80 6.69 4.91
N ALA A 304 18.55 6.25 4.82
CA ALA A 304 17.44 6.88 5.54
C ALA A 304 17.68 6.85 7.06
N ARG A 305 18.12 5.70 7.60
CA ARG A 305 18.51 5.57 9.02
C ARG A 305 19.65 6.51 9.39
N SER A 306 20.68 6.60 8.55
CA SER A 306 21.82 7.49 8.75
C SER A 306 21.42 8.97 8.73
N LEU A 307 20.57 9.37 7.78
CA LEU A 307 20.04 10.73 7.69
C LEU A 307 19.17 11.07 8.91
N HIS A 308 18.27 10.17 9.31
CA HIS A 308 17.44 10.35 10.50
C HIS A 308 18.29 10.52 11.77
N ALA A 309 19.40 9.79 11.91
CA ALA A 309 20.30 9.91 13.06
C ALA A 309 21.19 11.15 13.03
N SER A 310 21.67 11.56 11.85
CA SER A 310 22.63 12.66 11.71
C SER A 310 21.98 14.04 11.58
N ASP A 311 20.82 14.13 10.93
CA ASP A 311 20.06 15.37 10.74
C ASP A 311 18.53 15.08 10.78
N PRO A 312 17.96 14.87 11.99
CA PRO A 312 16.54 14.55 12.15
C PRO A 312 15.61 15.64 11.59
N SER A 313 16.03 16.91 11.68
CA SER A 313 15.24 18.04 11.19
C SER A 313 15.09 17.99 9.67
N ARG A 314 16.20 17.79 8.96
CA ARG A 314 16.18 17.68 7.50
C ARG A 314 15.45 16.43 7.01
N TYR A 315 15.61 15.31 7.73
CA TYR A 315 14.83 14.10 7.47
C TYR A 315 13.32 14.37 7.51
N LEU A 316 12.86 15.04 8.57
CA LEU A 316 11.45 15.41 8.74
C LEU A 316 10.99 16.41 7.67
N ASP A 317 11.81 17.38 7.30
CA ASP A 317 11.44 18.39 6.31
C ASP A 317 11.27 17.78 4.91
N TYR A 318 12.14 16.85 4.49
CA TYR A 318 11.93 16.11 3.24
C TYR A 318 10.63 15.31 3.25
N ARG A 319 10.32 14.63 4.35
CA ARG A 319 9.07 13.86 4.48
C ARG A 319 7.84 14.75 4.46
N ARG A 320 7.89 15.92 5.11
CA ARG A 320 6.80 16.91 5.07
C ARG A 320 6.59 17.44 3.66
N SER A 321 7.66 17.75 2.92
CA SER A 321 7.57 18.17 1.52
C SER A 321 6.98 17.08 0.64
N ALA A 322 7.48 15.84 0.78
CA ALA A 322 6.91 14.67 0.08
C ALA A 322 5.42 14.51 0.37
N TRP A 323 5.03 14.58 1.65
CA TRP A 323 3.62 14.45 2.04
C TRP A 323 2.75 15.53 1.40
N ARG A 324 3.16 16.80 1.41
CA ARG A 324 2.38 17.89 0.80
C ARG A 324 2.15 17.65 -0.69
N GLN A 325 3.21 17.22 -1.38
CA GLN A 325 3.13 16.95 -2.81
C GLN A 325 2.21 15.76 -3.11
N LEU A 326 2.35 14.65 -2.38
CA LEU A 326 1.51 13.46 -2.58
C LEU A 326 0.03 13.74 -2.31
N VAL A 327 -0.28 14.55 -1.29
CA VAL A 327 -1.66 14.98 -1.00
C VAL A 327 -2.22 15.83 -2.13
N SER A 328 -1.42 16.75 -2.67
CA SER A 328 -1.86 17.58 -3.80
C SER A 328 -2.13 16.72 -5.04
N GLU A 329 -1.30 15.71 -5.30
CA GLU A 329 -1.44 14.86 -6.48
C GLU A 329 -2.63 13.90 -6.34
N SER A 330 -2.83 13.30 -5.16
CA SER A 330 -3.91 12.34 -4.93
C SER A 330 -5.30 12.94 -5.09
N GLN A 331 -5.48 14.22 -4.77
CA GLN A 331 -6.75 14.94 -4.97
C GLN A 331 -7.16 15.07 -6.44
N SER A 332 -6.20 15.00 -7.35
CA SER A 332 -6.41 15.14 -8.80
C SER A 332 -6.24 13.83 -9.57
N ALA A 333 -5.89 12.74 -8.87
CA ALA A 333 -5.59 11.45 -9.48
C ALA A 333 -6.86 10.74 -9.97
N ALA A 334 -6.75 10.02 -11.09
CA ALA A 334 -7.78 9.09 -11.51
C ALA A 334 -7.88 7.92 -10.52
N SER A 335 -9.05 7.27 -10.44
CA SER A 335 -9.30 6.12 -9.56
C SER A 335 -8.22 5.03 -9.68
N ASP A 336 -7.79 4.76 -10.90
CA ASP A 336 -6.88 3.66 -11.23
C ASP A 336 -5.44 3.95 -10.78
N ASP A 337 -5.11 5.22 -10.52
CA ASP A 337 -3.79 5.66 -10.06
C ASP A 337 -3.76 5.94 -8.54
N LEU A 338 -4.92 5.99 -7.87
CA LEU A 338 -5.02 6.32 -6.44
C LEU A 338 -4.14 5.43 -5.57
N TRP A 339 -4.10 4.12 -5.87
CA TRP A 339 -3.31 3.16 -5.10
C TRP A 339 -1.84 3.54 -5.01
N ARG A 340 -1.25 4.12 -6.07
CA ARG A 340 0.17 4.53 -6.05
C ARG A 340 0.41 5.58 -4.98
N TYR A 341 -0.48 6.57 -4.89
CA TYR A 341 -0.44 7.60 -3.87
C TYR A 341 -0.74 7.06 -2.48
N THR A 342 -1.69 6.12 -2.36
CA THR A 342 -1.95 5.44 -1.10
C THR A 342 -0.71 4.69 -0.60
N ALA A 343 -0.03 3.96 -1.48
CA ALA A 343 1.17 3.20 -1.14
C ALA A 343 2.34 4.13 -0.75
N ASP A 344 2.46 5.29 -1.40
CA ASP A 344 3.42 6.34 -1.04
C ASP A 344 3.07 6.97 0.33
N MET A 345 1.78 7.21 0.63
CA MET A 345 1.32 7.66 1.96
C MET A 345 1.60 6.65 3.06
N LEU A 346 1.26 5.38 2.83
CA LEU A 346 1.52 4.29 3.76
C LEU A 346 3.01 4.14 4.06
N TYR A 347 3.88 4.41 3.09
CA TYR A 347 5.32 4.40 3.29
C TYR A 347 5.80 5.54 4.20
N LEU A 348 5.19 6.73 4.11
CA LEU A 348 5.51 7.87 5.00
C LEU A 348 5.02 7.70 6.45
N ILE A 349 4.28 6.63 6.76
CA ILE A 349 3.89 6.29 8.11
C ILE A 349 4.96 5.34 8.69
N GLU A 350 5.67 5.79 9.72
CA GLU A 350 6.67 5.01 10.48
C GLU A 350 6.15 4.52 11.82
N ASN A 351 4.99 4.98 12.28
CA ASN A 351 4.41 4.53 13.54
C ASN A 351 4.28 2.99 13.54
N PRO A 352 4.97 2.27 14.46
CA PRO A 352 5.01 0.80 14.44
C PRO A 352 3.62 0.18 14.57
N VAL A 353 2.72 0.79 15.34
CA VAL A 353 1.36 0.29 15.52
C VAL A 353 0.54 0.39 14.24
N VAL A 354 0.66 1.51 13.53
CA VAL A 354 -0.04 1.70 12.25
C VAL A 354 0.58 0.81 11.18
N ARG A 355 1.91 0.72 11.12
CA ARG A 355 2.59 -0.17 10.18
C ARG A 355 2.24 -1.63 10.40
N GLU A 356 2.27 -2.12 11.64
CA GLU A 356 1.91 -3.51 11.94
C GLU A 356 0.44 -3.78 11.58
N ALA A 357 -0.45 -2.78 11.71
CA ALA A 357 -1.85 -2.90 11.32
C ALA A 357 -2.11 -2.99 9.80
N PHE A 358 -1.16 -2.60 8.94
CA PHE A 358 -1.27 -2.68 7.47
C PHE A 358 -0.29 -3.69 6.85
N PHE A 359 0.88 -3.85 7.44
CA PHE A 359 2.02 -4.63 6.96
C PHE A 359 2.67 -5.36 8.14
N PRO A 360 2.02 -6.41 8.66
CA PRO A 360 2.50 -7.12 9.84
C PRO A 360 3.89 -7.70 9.58
N THR A 361 4.79 -7.54 10.54
CA THR A 361 6.17 -8.02 10.41
C THR A 361 6.28 -9.52 10.55
N VAL A 362 5.42 -10.14 11.35
CA VAL A 362 5.36 -11.60 11.54
C VAL A 362 4.53 -12.24 10.43
N THR A 363 5.06 -13.33 9.87
CA THR A 363 4.34 -14.19 8.94
C THR A 363 3.09 -14.72 9.65
N ALA A 364 1.90 -14.28 9.23
CA ALA A 364 0.65 -14.75 9.81
C ALA A 364 0.61 -16.29 9.73
N LEU A 365 0.58 -16.93 10.91
CA LEU A 365 0.39 -18.38 11.03
C LEU A 365 -1.06 -18.80 10.76
N HIS A 366 -1.92 -17.79 10.60
CA HIS A 366 -3.35 -17.89 10.51
C HIS A 366 -3.82 -17.35 9.16
N THR A 367 -4.77 -18.05 8.56
CA THR A 367 -5.38 -17.64 7.28
C THR A 367 -6.84 -17.29 7.53
N VAL A 368 -7.27 -16.14 6.99
CA VAL A 368 -8.66 -15.70 7.07
C VAL A 368 -9.37 -16.06 5.77
N GLU A 369 -10.41 -16.88 5.86
CA GLU A 369 -11.11 -17.49 4.72
C GLU A 369 -12.62 -17.22 4.82
N ALA A 370 -13.32 -17.17 3.68
CA ALA A 370 -14.79 -17.13 3.70
C ALA A 370 -15.34 -18.44 4.30
N ALA A 371 -16.28 -18.32 5.24
CA ALA A 371 -16.84 -19.49 5.92
C ALA A 371 -17.66 -20.35 4.94
N GLN A 372 -17.46 -21.67 5.02
CA GLN A 372 -18.19 -22.66 4.22
C GLN A 372 -19.24 -23.38 5.08
N PRO A 373 -20.28 -23.98 4.48
CA PRO A 373 -21.32 -24.69 5.24
C PRO A 373 -20.79 -25.76 6.20
N GLN A 374 -19.69 -26.43 5.83
CA GLN A 374 -19.00 -27.44 6.64
C GLN A 374 -18.35 -26.89 7.92
N ASP A 375 -18.07 -25.58 7.98
CA ASP A 375 -17.45 -24.94 9.15
C ASP A 375 -18.48 -24.64 10.25
N GLY A 376 -19.77 -24.86 9.99
CA GLY A 376 -20.87 -24.48 10.87
C GLY A 376 -20.81 -25.10 12.26
N GLU A 377 -20.30 -26.34 12.39
CA GLU A 377 -20.16 -27.00 13.70
C GLU A 377 -19.10 -26.31 14.56
N ALA A 378 -17.91 -26.08 14.00
CA ALA A 378 -16.81 -25.39 14.69
C ALA A 378 -17.17 -23.93 15.03
N LEU A 379 -17.77 -23.22 14.08
CA LEU A 379 -18.29 -21.86 14.27
C LEU A 379 -19.29 -21.82 15.44
N THR A 380 -20.25 -22.75 15.45
CA THR A 380 -21.23 -22.84 16.54
C THR A 380 -20.55 -23.12 17.88
N GLY A 381 -19.55 -24.01 17.91
CA GLY A 381 -18.76 -24.29 19.11
C GLY A 381 -18.10 -23.04 19.69
N ILE A 382 -17.39 -22.27 18.86
CA ILE A 382 -16.71 -21.03 19.26
C ILE A 382 -17.71 -20.01 19.81
N VAL A 383 -18.83 -19.78 19.11
CA VAL A 383 -19.86 -18.82 19.55
C VAL A 383 -20.42 -19.22 20.92
N ARG A 384 -20.73 -20.50 21.12
CA ARG A 384 -21.30 -20.99 22.39
C ARG A 384 -20.31 -21.01 23.55
N ALA A 385 -19.01 -21.01 23.27
CA ALA A 385 -17.96 -20.96 24.29
C ALA A 385 -17.80 -19.55 24.87
N HIS A 386 -18.00 -18.50 24.06
CA HIS A 386 -17.63 -17.12 24.42
C HIS A 386 -18.79 -16.14 24.55
N ASP A 387 -19.87 -16.34 23.80
CA ASP A 387 -21.06 -15.49 23.91
C ASP A 387 -22.14 -16.14 24.78
N GLY A 388 -22.91 -15.30 25.49
CA GLY A 388 -24.10 -15.72 26.19
C GLY A 388 -25.17 -16.30 25.26
N ARG A 389 -26.24 -16.88 25.84
CA ARG A 389 -27.27 -17.59 25.06
C ARG A 389 -27.96 -16.67 24.06
N GLN A 390 -28.42 -15.49 24.49
CA GLN A 390 -29.10 -14.52 23.64
C GLN A 390 -28.15 -13.96 22.56
N ALA A 391 -26.94 -13.54 22.93
CA ALA A 391 -25.96 -13.01 22.00
C ALA A 391 -25.55 -14.06 20.94
N GLY A 392 -25.29 -15.29 21.38
CA GLY A 392 -24.95 -16.39 20.49
C GLY A 392 -26.10 -16.82 19.58
N ASP A 393 -27.34 -16.83 20.06
CA ASP A 393 -28.53 -17.14 19.24
C ASP A 393 -28.71 -16.12 18.10
N LEU A 394 -28.52 -14.83 18.39
CA LEU A 394 -28.55 -13.76 17.39
C LEU A 394 -27.46 -13.95 16.33
N LEU A 395 -26.21 -14.19 16.73
CA LEU A 395 -25.11 -14.40 15.80
C LEU A 395 -25.29 -15.66 14.94
N LEU A 396 -25.82 -16.74 15.50
CA LEU A 396 -26.10 -17.96 14.73
C LEU A 396 -27.31 -17.80 13.80
N GLN A 397 -28.24 -16.90 14.09
CA GLN A 397 -29.28 -16.50 13.15
C GLN A 397 -28.67 -15.79 11.93
N TRP A 398 -27.68 -14.91 12.14
CA TRP A 398 -26.92 -14.32 11.03
C TRP A 398 -26.22 -15.39 10.19
N TRP A 399 -25.59 -16.39 10.81
CA TRP A 399 -24.93 -17.47 10.07
C TRP A 399 -25.90 -18.25 9.17
N ARG A 400 -27.11 -18.55 9.67
CA ARG A 400 -28.13 -19.29 8.90
C ARG A 400 -28.69 -18.48 7.73
N CYS A 401 -28.86 -17.18 7.91
CA CYS A 401 -29.52 -16.33 6.92
C CYS A 401 -28.54 -15.68 5.93
N LEU A 402 -27.31 -15.42 6.38
CA LEU A 402 -26.30 -14.66 5.63
C LEU A 402 -24.89 -15.27 5.84
N PRO A 403 -24.66 -16.54 5.49
CA PRO A 403 -23.39 -17.23 5.73
C PRO A 403 -22.20 -16.52 5.07
N GLN A 404 -22.41 -15.82 3.95
CA GLN A 404 -21.39 -15.03 3.25
C GLN A 404 -20.85 -13.84 4.05
N ALA A 405 -21.53 -13.42 5.13
CA ALA A 405 -21.03 -12.39 6.04
C ALA A 405 -19.96 -12.92 7.02
N PHE A 406 -19.77 -14.25 7.06
CA PHE A 406 -18.85 -14.89 7.98
C PHE A 406 -17.55 -15.25 7.29
N SER A 407 -16.47 -15.00 8.01
CA SER A 407 -15.16 -15.52 7.70
C SER A 407 -14.63 -16.29 8.90
N ILE A 408 -13.81 -17.29 8.64
CA ILE A 408 -13.16 -18.12 9.64
C ILE A 408 -11.66 -17.88 9.61
N VAL A 409 -11.03 -18.11 10.75
CA VAL A 409 -9.58 -18.10 10.87
C VAL A 409 -9.12 -19.53 11.04
N ARG A 410 -8.24 -19.98 10.14
CA ARG A 410 -7.64 -21.32 10.22
C ARG A 410 -6.20 -21.24 10.68
N GLY A 411 -5.86 -22.10 11.63
CA GLY A 411 -4.48 -22.33 12.05
C GLY A 411 -3.70 -23.19 11.06
N ARG A 412 -2.45 -23.51 11.44
CA ARG A 412 -1.49 -24.26 10.60
C ARG A 412 -1.97 -25.65 10.18
N THR A 413 -2.81 -26.28 10.99
CA THR A 413 -3.37 -27.63 10.77
C THR A 413 -4.66 -27.61 9.96
N GLY A 414 -5.15 -26.43 9.56
CA GLY A 414 -6.41 -26.24 8.83
C GLY A 414 -7.66 -26.23 9.71
N GLN A 415 -7.52 -26.40 11.02
CA GLN A 415 -8.64 -26.31 11.97
C GLN A 415 -9.15 -24.87 12.10
N VAL A 416 -10.45 -24.72 12.38
CA VAL A 416 -11.06 -23.41 12.64
C VAL A 416 -10.72 -22.98 14.06
N GLU A 417 -9.96 -21.91 14.19
CA GLU A 417 -9.47 -21.33 15.45
C GLU A 417 -10.09 -19.96 15.74
N GLY A 418 -10.88 -19.42 14.82
CA GLY A 418 -11.62 -18.20 15.03
C GLY A 418 -12.66 -17.95 13.95
N LEU A 419 -13.48 -16.92 14.18
CA LEU A 419 -14.51 -16.45 13.27
C LEU A 419 -14.66 -14.94 13.40
N TYR A 420 -15.19 -14.32 12.36
CA TYR A 420 -15.81 -13.01 12.49
C TYR A 420 -16.91 -12.79 11.46
N CYS A 421 -17.83 -11.89 11.81
CA CYS A 421 -18.97 -11.52 11.00
C CYS A 421 -18.82 -10.05 10.58
N LYS A 422 -18.63 -9.81 9.28
CA LYS A 422 -18.61 -8.47 8.69
C LYS A 422 -19.71 -8.32 7.64
N LEU A 423 -20.30 -7.14 7.58
CA LEU A 423 -21.34 -6.82 6.61
C LEU A 423 -21.25 -5.36 6.18
N ARG A 424 -21.59 -5.09 4.92
CA ARG A 424 -21.75 -3.73 4.43
C ARG A 424 -23.18 -3.25 4.70
N SER A 425 -23.31 -1.97 5.06
CA SER A 425 -24.60 -1.36 5.37
C SER A 425 -25.57 -1.33 4.19
N ASP A 426 -25.08 -1.44 2.96
CA ASP A 426 -25.87 -1.43 1.72
C ASP A 426 -26.24 -2.83 1.19
N GLN A 427 -25.67 -3.89 1.78
CA GLN A 427 -25.91 -5.28 1.35
C GLN A 427 -27.01 -6.00 2.13
N VAL A 428 -27.50 -5.39 3.21
CA VAL A 428 -28.48 -6.00 4.11
C VAL A 428 -29.68 -5.08 4.27
N GLU A 429 -30.88 -5.63 4.16
CA GLU A 429 -32.11 -4.86 4.36
C GLU A 429 -32.12 -4.20 5.74
N SER A 430 -32.53 -2.93 5.79
CA SER A 430 -32.49 -2.14 7.03
C SER A 430 -33.39 -2.70 8.14
N SER A 431 -34.48 -3.39 7.79
CA SER A 431 -35.35 -4.10 8.74
C SER A 431 -34.59 -5.20 9.48
N TRP A 432 -33.75 -5.94 8.78
CA TRP A 432 -32.94 -7.01 9.34
C TRP A 432 -31.81 -6.46 10.22
N LEU A 433 -31.12 -5.41 9.77
CA LEU A 433 -30.12 -4.71 10.60
C LEU A 433 -30.71 -4.18 11.91
N ARG A 434 -31.97 -3.77 11.92
CA ARG A 434 -32.66 -3.29 13.14
C ARG A 434 -33.14 -4.43 14.06
N SER A 435 -33.15 -5.67 13.59
CA SER A 435 -33.60 -6.81 14.39
C SER A 435 -32.56 -7.30 15.40
N ASP A 436 -31.29 -7.00 15.15
CA ASP A 436 -30.19 -7.26 16.08
C ASP A 436 -29.85 -5.98 16.86
N PRO A 437 -29.89 -6.01 18.21
CA PRO A 437 -29.67 -4.82 19.05
C PRO A 437 -28.37 -4.06 18.78
N VAL A 438 -27.28 -4.74 18.42
CA VAL A 438 -25.98 -4.09 18.17
C VAL A 438 -25.99 -3.35 16.84
N THR A 439 -26.42 -4.01 15.76
CA THR A 439 -26.52 -3.32 14.46
C THR A 439 -27.63 -2.27 14.45
N ALA A 440 -28.68 -2.44 15.26
CA ALA A 440 -29.72 -1.43 15.44
C ALA A 440 -29.17 -0.11 16.02
N GLN A 441 -28.25 -0.20 16.99
CA GLN A 441 -27.55 0.98 17.52
C GLN A 441 -26.71 1.66 16.42
N TRP A 442 -25.99 0.91 15.59
CA TRP A 442 -25.22 1.50 14.49
C TRP A 442 -26.11 2.16 13.44
N CYS A 443 -27.26 1.55 13.12
CA CYS A 443 -28.26 2.18 12.27
C CYS A 443 -28.78 3.50 12.87
N ALA A 444 -29.10 3.55 14.16
CA ALA A 444 -29.53 4.77 14.83
C ALA A 444 -28.43 5.85 14.86
N HIS A 445 -27.16 5.47 15.02
CA HIS A 445 -26.04 6.40 14.91
C HIS A 445 -25.90 6.95 13.47
N LEU A 446 -26.09 6.11 12.46
CA LEU A 446 -26.10 6.55 11.06
C LEU A 446 -27.27 7.52 10.78
N GLU A 447 -28.43 7.35 11.42
CA GLU A 447 -29.56 8.29 11.30
C GLU A 447 -29.23 9.67 11.91
N GLN A 448 -28.49 9.73 13.01
CA GLN A 448 -28.05 11.00 13.62
C GLN A 448 -27.02 11.75 12.78
N ALA A 449 -26.19 11.01 12.02
CA ALA A 449 -25.17 11.57 11.15
C ALA A 449 -25.19 10.86 9.78
N PRO A 450 -26.15 11.18 8.91
CA PRO A 450 -26.41 10.45 7.67
C PRO A 450 -25.23 10.51 6.70
N MET A 451 -25.02 9.38 6.00
CA MET A 451 -24.05 9.25 4.92
C MET A 451 -24.65 9.75 3.60
N ARG A 452 -23.79 10.15 2.67
CA ARG A 452 -24.21 10.56 1.32
C ARG A 452 -24.56 9.36 0.45
N SER A 453 -25.25 9.61 -0.66
CA SER A 453 -25.53 8.57 -1.64
C SER A 453 -24.22 7.99 -2.20
N GLY A 454 -24.09 6.66 -2.16
CA GLY A 454 -22.88 5.94 -2.60
C GLY A 454 -21.83 5.72 -1.51
N GLU A 455 -21.97 6.36 -0.34
CA GLU A 455 -21.14 6.07 0.83
C GLU A 455 -21.64 4.81 1.54
N VAL A 456 -20.70 4.00 2.06
CA VAL A 456 -21.00 2.75 2.76
C VAL A 456 -20.37 2.73 4.14
N ALA A 457 -21.03 2.05 5.08
CA ALA A 457 -20.44 1.68 6.36
C ALA A 457 -20.16 0.18 6.38
N LEU A 458 -19.01 -0.20 6.96
CA LEU A 458 -18.67 -1.60 7.22
C LEU A 458 -18.94 -1.90 8.70
N PHE A 459 -19.70 -2.94 8.96
CA PHE A 459 -20.12 -3.38 10.29
C PHE A 459 -19.40 -4.68 10.62
N CYS A 460 -18.46 -4.65 11.57
CA CYS A 460 -17.86 -5.84 12.17
C CYS A 460 -18.71 -6.26 13.38
N ARG A 461 -19.73 -7.08 13.13
CA ARG A 461 -20.76 -7.41 14.13
C ARG A 461 -20.22 -8.18 15.32
N ARG A 462 -19.30 -9.11 15.07
CA ARG A 462 -18.64 -9.92 16.10
C ARG A 462 -17.38 -10.56 15.53
N TRP A 463 -16.43 -10.86 16.41
CA TRP A 463 -15.20 -11.58 16.13
C TRP A 463 -14.81 -12.40 17.36
N LEU A 464 -14.40 -13.64 17.17
CA LEU A 464 -14.09 -14.56 18.27
C LEU A 464 -12.92 -15.47 17.87
N SER A 465 -11.97 -15.67 18.77
CA SER A 465 -11.03 -16.79 18.74
C SER A 465 -11.58 -17.95 19.57
N LEU A 466 -11.10 -19.15 19.28
CA LEU A 466 -11.48 -20.37 19.97
C LEU A 466 -11.09 -20.33 21.45
N GLU A 467 -9.92 -19.77 21.79
CA GLU A 467 -9.39 -19.78 23.15
C GLU A 467 -9.66 -18.47 23.92
N GLU A 468 -9.42 -17.31 23.30
CA GLU A 468 -9.44 -15.99 23.97
C GLU A 468 -10.70 -15.16 23.71
N GLY A 469 -11.68 -15.68 22.96
CA GLY A 469 -12.91 -14.98 22.67
C GLY A 469 -12.64 -13.72 21.85
N ASP A 470 -12.99 -12.54 22.34
CA ASP A 470 -12.71 -11.26 21.67
C ASP A 470 -11.54 -10.48 22.28
N SER A 471 -10.73 -11.12 23.13
CA SER A 471 -9.49 -10.54 23.67
C SER A 471 -8.39 -10.47 22.61
N PRO A 472 -7.38 -9.59 22.74
CA PRO A 472 -6.28 -9.52 21.77
C PRO A 472 -5.49 -10.85 21.69
N SER A 473 -5.43 -11.43 20.50
CA SER A 473 -4.57 -12.59 20.17
C SER A 473 -4.06 -12.52 18.72
N GLU A 474 -3.29 -13.53 18.30
CA GLU A 474 -2.87 -13.68 16.90
C GLU A 474 -4.07 -13.83 15.94
N ILE A 475 -5.19 -14.40 16.41
CA ILE A 475 -6.43 -14.55 15.64
C ILE A 475 -7.09 -13.20 15.39
N GLN A 476 -7.22 -12.34 16.41
CA GLN A 476 -7.78 -10.99 16.24
C GLN A 476 -6.87 -10.11 15.39
N ALA A 477 -5.54 -10.29 15.49
CA ALA A 477 -4.61 -9.63 14.58
C ALA A 477 -4.88 -10.03 13.11
N ALA A 478 -5.06 -11.33 12.83
CA ALA A 478 -5.41 -11.82 11.50
C ALA A 478 -6.75 -11.25 11.00
N ILE A 479 -7.79 -11.22 11.86
CA ILE A 479 -9.11 -10.65 11.52
C ILE A 479 -9.00 -9.14 11.24
N TRP A 480 -8.26 -8.40 12.07
CA TRP A 480 -8.07 -6.96 11.89
C TRP A 480 -7.40 -6.66 10.54
N LEU A 481 -6.43 -7.49 10.13
CA LEU A 481 -5.76 -7.36 8.83
C LEU A 481 -6.72 -7.60 7.66
N ASP A 482 -7.58 -8.63 7.71
CA ASP A 482 -8.58 -8.85 6.65
C ASP A 482 -9.68 -7.77 6.63
N LEU A 483 -10.02 -7.20 7.80
CA LEU A 483 -10.83 -5.98 7.85
C LEU A 483 -10.15 -4.84 7.10
N LYS A 484 -8.84 -4.61 7.29
CA LYS A 484 -8.10 -3.57 6.53
C LYS A 484 -8.09 -3.82 5.03
N ARG A 485 -7.96 -5.06 4.57
CA ARG A 485 -8.15 -5.39 3.14
C ARG A 485 -9.52 -4.89 2.64
N SER A 486 -10.57 -5.17 3.40
CA SER A 486 -11.93 -4.70 3.11
C SER A 486 -12.01 -3.17 3.09
N TYR A 487 -11.18 -2.47 3.87
CA TYR A 487 -11.15 -1.00 3.85
C TYR A 487 -10.68 -0.52 2.49
N MET A 488 -9.61 -1.12 1.99
CA MET A 488 -9.01 -0.77 0.70
C MET A 488 -9.98 -1.03 -0.45
N GLU A 489 -10.65 -2.19 -0.44
CA GLU A 489 -11.65 -2.59 -1.44
C GLU A 489 -12.87 -1.67 -1.53
N LEU A 490 -13.27 -1.07 -0.40
CA LEU A 490 -14.47 -0.23 -0.34
C LEU A 490 -14.20 1.24 -0.65
N ARG A 491 -12.96 1.61 -0.98
CA ARG A 491 -12.62 2.98 -1.40
C ARG A 491 -13.15 3.26 -2.81
N PRO A 492 -13.50 4.53 -3.11
CA PRO A 492 -13.54 5.68 -2.21
C PRO A 492 -14.86 5.78 -1.40
N GLY A 493 -15.73 4.77 -1.47
CA GLY A 493 -17.06 4.81 -0.87
C GLY A 493 -17.10 4.55 0.65
N LEU A 494 -16.05 3.97 1.24
CA LEU A 494 -16.05 3.64 2.66
C LEU A 494 -16.03 4.91 3.51
N ARG A 495 -17.10 5.10 4.30
CA ARG A 495 -17.29 6.26 5.15
C ARG A 495 -17.02 5.96 6.61
N ARG A 496 -17.47 4.79 7.09
CA ARG A 496 -17.32 4.39 8.50
C ARG A 496 -17.07 2.89 8.64
N VAL A 497 -16.34 2.52 9.70
CA VAL A 497 -16.29 1.14 10.21
C VAL A 497 -16.80 1.13 11.64
N TYR A 498 -17.76 0.24 11.92
CA TYR A 498 -18.27 -0.03 13.26
C TYR A 498 -17.77 -1.38 13.75
N LEU A 499 -17.46 -1.48 15.03
CA LEU A 499 -17.11 -2.73 15.69
C LEU A 499 -17.59 -2.74 17.14
N THR A 500 -17.67 -3.94 17.71
CA THR A 500 -17.93 -4.15 19.14
C THR A 500 -17.09 -5.30 19.68
N ALA A 501 -16.70 -5.19 20.95
CA ALA A 501 -16.08 -6.23 21.76
C ALA A 501 -16.52 -6.03 23.21
N THR A 502 -16.49 -7.10 24.01
CA THR A 502 -16.83 -7.07 25.44
C THR A 502 -15.82 -6.25 26.23
N ASP A 503 -14.56 -6.21 25.80
CA ASP A 503 -13.53 -5.30 26.30
C ASP A 503 -12.83 -4.52 25.17
N LEU A 504 -13.43 -3.40 24.77
CA LEU A 504 -12.76 -2.45 23.86
C LEU A 504 -11.54 -1.76 24.51
N GLY A 505 -11.43 -1.79 25.84
CA GLY A 505 -10.29 -1.26 26.59
C GLY A 505 -8.99 -1.96 26.21
N ALA A 506 -9.04 -3.27 25.99
CA ALA A 506 -7.89 -4.07 25.54
C ALA A 506 -7.31 -3.59 24.20
N TYR A 507 -8.12 -2.95 23.33
CA TYR A 507 -7.70 -2.43 22.02
C TYR A 507 -7.34 -0.95 22.04
N ARG A 508 -7.49 -0.25 23.18
CA ARG A 508 -7.44 1.23 23.26
C ARG A 508 -6.21 1.83 22.60
N GLN A 509 -5.02 1.27 22.83
CA GLN A 509 -3.77 1.82 22.31
C GLN A 509 -3.75 1.82 20.77
N VAL A 510 -4.22 0.73 20.15
CA VAL A 510 -4.27 0.58 18.69
C VAL A 510 -5.45 1.39 18.12
N ALA A 511 -6.62 1.27 18.74
CA ALA A 511 -7.84 1.97 18.36
C ALA A 511 -7.65 3.50 18.31
N GLN A 512 -7.08 4.10 19.37
CA GLN A 512 -6.83 5.54 19.43
C GLN A 512 -5.85 6.02 18.35
N ARG A 513 -4.79 5.23 18.08
CA ARG A 513 -3.81 5.58 17.03
C ARG A 513 -4.39 5.50 15.63
N LEU A 514 -5.39 4.65 15.42
CA LEU A 514 -6.10 4.52 14.16
C LEU A 514 -7.31 5.46 14.06
N GLY A 515 -7.65 6.21 15.10
CA GLY A 515 -8.77 7.15 15.10
C GLY A 515 -10.14 6.54 15.41
N PHE A 516 -10.19 5.36 16.03
CA PHE A 516 -11.44 4.81 16.54
C PHE A 516 -11.92 5.56 17.78
N GLU A 517 -13.20 5.88 17.79
CA GLU A 517 -13.90 6.51 18.90
C GLU A 517 -14.90 5.53 19.51
N VAL A 518 -14.86 5.37 20.83
CA VAL A 518 -15.89 4.62 21.56
C VAL A 518 -17.10 5.52 21.76
N LEU A 519 -18.27 5.07 21.32
CA LEU A 519 -19.50 5.82 21.36
C LEU A 519 -20.10 5.76 22.78
N ALA A 520 -19.93 6.84 23.55
CA ALA A 520 -20.41 6.92 24.92
C ALA A 520 -21.94 6.80 24.99
N GLY A 521 -22.45 5.85 25.78
CA GLY A 521 -23.90 5.57 25.89
C GLY A 521 -24.48 4.69 24.78
N TRP A 522 -23.63 4.16 23.89
CA TRP A 522 -24.01 3.23 22.82
C TRP A 522 -23.45 1.83 23.11
N GLU A 523 -23.92 1.27 24.22
CA GLU A 523 -23.62 -0.11 24.63
C GLU A 523 -24.91 -0.93 24.65
N VAL A 524 -24.80 -2.20 24.27
CA VAL A 524 -25.90 -3.16 24.35
C VAL A 524 -25.59 -4.14 25.48
N GLU A 525 -26.53 -4.33 26.39
CA GLU A 525 -26.46 -5.38 27.40
C GLU A 525 -27.17 -6.65 26.88
N LEU A 526 -26.44 -7.76 26.75
CA LEU A 526 -26.98 -9.08 26.38
C LEU A 526 -26.38 -10.13 27.33
N ASP A 527 -27.24 -10.97 27.91
CA ASP A 527 -26.81 -12.05 28.84
C ASP A 527 -25.91 -11.56 30.01
N GLY A 528 -26.01 -10.30 30.41
CA GLY A 528 -25.18 -9.69 31.45
C GLY A 528 -23.78 -9.25 30.99
N PHE A 529 -23.51 -9.30 29.68
CA PHE A 529 -22.32 -8.72 29.06
C PHE A 529 -22.67 -7.41 28.37
N SER A 530 -21.78 -6.42 28.52
CA SER A 530 -21.84 -5.15 27.81
C SER A 530 -21.10 -5.25 26.48
N TYR A 531 -21.74 -4.77 25.42
CA TYR A 531 -21.21 -4.69 24.06
C TYR A 531 -21.16 -3.21 23.64
N PRO A 532 -20.11 -2.47 24.05
CA PRO A 532 -19.92 -1.09 23.61
C PRO A 532 -19.63 -1.01 22.11
N SER A 533 -20.10 0.08 21.49
CA SER A 533 -19.85 0.37 20.08
C SER A 533 -18.64 1.29 19.91
N ALA A 534 -17.75 0.96 18.97
CA ALA A 534 -16.73 1.87 18.47
C ALA A 534 -16.91 2.15 16.98
N VAL A 535 -16.55 3.35 16.56
CA VAL A 535 -16.60 3.79 15.17
C VAL A 535 -15.27 4.39 14.74
N LEU A 536 -14.83 4.05 13.54
CA LEU A 536 -13.83 4.81 12.80
C LEU A 536 -14.55 5.55 11.67
N ASP A 537 -14.52 6.87 11.70
CA ASP A 537 -15.07 7.73 10.64
C ASP A 537 -13.92 8.24 9.75
N PHE A 538 -13.92 7.86 8.47
CA PHE A 538 -12.82 8.12 7.54
C PHE A 538 -12.79 9.54 6.95
N GLY A 539 -13.78 10.38 7.25
CA GLY A 539 -14.00 11.60 6.45
C GLY A 539 -14.60 11.34 5.05
N PRO A 540 -14.99 12.40 4.32
CA PRO A 540 -15.51 12.30 2.95
C PRO A 540 -14.45 11.88 1.93
N ALA A 541 -13.17 12.11 2.24
CA ALA A 541 -12.04 11.64 1.45
C ALA A 541 -11.71 10.14 1.68
N SER A 542 -12.57 9.43 2.42
CA SER A 542 -12.46 8.00 2.71
C SER A 542 -11.08 7.64 3.29
N VAL A 543 -10.68 6.38 3.11
CA VAL A 543 -9.44 5.82 3.65
C VAL A 543 -8.20 6.59 3.19
N ASP A 544 -8.19 7.15 1.97
CA ASP A 544 -7.05 7.94 1.47
C ASP A 544 -6.88 9.26 2.24
N GLY A 545 -7.98 9.95 2.54
CA GLY A 545 -7.98 11.13 3.40
C GLY A 545 -7.49 10.80 4.81
N TRP A 546 -8.02 9.73 5.38
CA TRP A 546 -7.64 9.26 6.72
C TRP A 546 -6.15 8.82 6.81
N LEU A 547 -5.63 8.07 5.83
CA LEU A 547 -4.20 7.73 5.77
C LEU A 547 -3.33 8.97 5.66
N SER A 548 -3.77 9.94 4.87
CA SER A 548 -3.11 11.23 4.76
C SER A 548 -3.09 12.00 6.08
N ASP A 549 -4.19 11.96 6.85
CA ASP A 549 -4.27 12.54 8.20
C ASP A 549 -3.37 11.83 9.20
N LEU A 550 -3.30 10.50 9.16
CA LEU A 550 -2.38 9.72 10.00
C LEU A 550 -0.92 10.09 9.73
N ALA A 551 -0.53 10.15 8.45
CA ALA A 551 0.80 10.59 8.06
C ALA A 551 1.09 12.03 8.50
N ALA A 552 0.11 12.93 8.39
CA ALA A 552 0.25 14.32 8.83
C ALA A 552 0.51 14.43 10.34
N ALA A 553 -0.27 13.71 11.14
CA ALA A 553 -0.16 13.69 12.59
C ALA A 553 1.23 13.21 13.03
N GLU A 554 1.76 12.18 12.39
CA GLU A 554 3.09 11.64 12.68
C GLU A 554 4.21 12.62 12.30
N LEU A 555 4.08 13.31 11.17
CA LEU A 555 5.06 14.31 10.70
C LEU A 555 4.99 15.63 11.48
N GLY A 556 4.15 15.71 12.51
CA GLY A 556 3.89 16.93 13.29
C GLY A 556 3.25 18.04 12.47
N ILE A 557 2.63 17.69 11.33
CA ILE A 557 1.89 18.63 10.50
C ILE A 557 0.56 18.86 11.20
N LYS A 558 0.41 20.03 11.81
CA LYS A 558 -0.90 20.51 12.24
C LYS A 558 -1.71 20.78 10.99
N ARG A 559 -2.47 19.79 10.52
CA ARG A 559 -3.57 20.06 9.61
C ARG A 559 -4.51 20.98 10.35
N ASP A 560 -4.64 22.18 9.83
CA ASP A 560 -5.84 22.91 10.10
C ASP A 560 -6.95 22.11 9.41
N PRO A 561 -7.94 21.57 10.15
CA PRO A 561 -9.04 20.84 9.53
C PRO A 561 -9.56 21.72 8.40
N SER A 562 -9.67 21.18 7.18
CA SER A 562 -9.92 21.98 5.98
C SER A 562 -11.00 22.99 6.29
N LEU A 563 -10.63 24.28 6.35
CA LEU A 563 -11.49 25.36 6.81
C LEU A 563 -12.81 25.38 6.03
N LEU A 564 -12.80 24.82 4.82
CA LEU A 564 -13.91 24.66 3.91
C LEU A 564 -14.13 23.17 3.57
N ASP A 565 -15.33 22.66 3.85
CA ASP A 565 -15.90 21.46 3.24
C ASP A 565 -16.46 21.88 1.87
N VAL A 566 -15.71 21.54 0.80
CA VAL A 566 -16.01 21.94 -0.58
C VAL A 566 -17.35 21.37 -1.06
N GLU A 567 -17.68 20.17 -0.61
CA GLU A 567 -18.86 19.44 -1.07
C GLU A 567 -20.12 19.86 -0.31
N ALA A 568 -20.02 20.04 1.01
CA ALA A 568 -21.13 20.56 1.81
C ALA A 568 -21.34 22.07 1.63
N ARG A 569 -20.36 22.78 1.06
CA ARG A 569 -20.29 24.25 0.99
C ARG A 569 -20.38 24.90 2.37
N GLN A 570 -19.65 24.35 3.34
CA GLN A 570 -19.67 24.78 4.74
C GLN A 570 -18.25 25.03 5.23
N LEU A 571 -18.09 25.91 6.22
CA LEU A 571 -16.85 26.00 6.97
C LEU A 571 -16.79 24.92 8.04
N THR A 572 -15.62 24.34 8.27
CA THR A 572 -15.36 23.43 9.39
C THR A 572 -14.58 24.19 10.46
N LEU A 573 -15.26 24.57 11.54
CA LEU A 573 -14.65 25.30 12.66
C LEU A 573 -14.67 24.43 13.92
N ALA A 574 -13.84 24.75 14.91
CA ALA A 574 -13.79 24.00 16.18
C ALA A 574 -15.14 23.93 16.93
N GLY A 575 -16.09 24.83 16.62
CA GLY A 575 -17.45 24.84 17.17
C GLY A 575 -18.51 24.18 16.28
N GLY A 576 -18.13 23.48 15.21
CA GLY A 576 -19.05 22.81 14.28
C GLY A 576 -19.02 23.36 12.85
N ARG A 577 -19.96 22.89 12.01
CA ARG A 577 -20.06 23.27 10.61
C ARG A 577 -20.90 24.53 10.41
N VAL A 578 -20.43 25.47 9.59
CA VAL A 578 -21.12 26.74 9.32
C VAL A 578 -21.44 26.86 7.83
N ALA A 579 -22.73 26.89 7.47
CA ALA A 579 -23.14 27.00 6.07
C ALA A 579 -22.71 28.33 5.42
N LEU A 580 -22.20 28.26 4.19
CA LEU A 580 -21.83 29.41 3.38
C LEU A 580 -22.92 29.72 2.34
N THR A 581 -23.10 30.99 2.03
CA THR A 581 -23.86 31.40 0.84
C THR A 581 -23.05 31.09 -0.43
N PRO A 582 -23.67 31.03 -1.63
CA PRO A 582 -22.95 30.72 -2.86
C PRO A 582 -21.73 31.62 -3.13
N LEU A 583 -21.84 32.92 -2.83
CA LEU A 583 -20.74 33.87 -3.02
C LEU A 583 -19.66 33.73 -1.94
N GLU A 584 -20.04 33.52 -0.68
CA GLU A 584 -19.07 33.26 0.40
C GLU A 584 -18.30 31.98 0.15
N PHE A 585 -19.00 30.93 -0.30
CA PHE A 585 -18.41 29.67 -0.73
C PHE A 585 -17.44 29.88 -1.90
N GLY A 586 -17.87 30.57 -2.95
CA GLY A 586 -17.03 30.83 -4.12
C GLY A 586 -15.76 31.59 -3.76
N VAL A 587 -15.86 32.64 -2.94
CA VAL A 587 -14.70 33.40 -2.45
C VAL A 587 -13.80 32.53 -1.59
N MET A 588 -14.36 31.80 -0.62
CA MET A 588 -13.56 30.95 0.28
C MET A 588 -12.86 29.83 -0.50
N ARG A 589 -13.56 29.15 -1.42
CA ARG A 589 -13.00 28.09 -2.25
C ARG A 589 -11.84 28.59 -3.08
N TYR A 590 -12.03 29.73 -3.75
CA TYR A 590 -10.99 30.34 -4.56
C TYR A 590 -9.76 30.72 -3.72
N LEU A 591 -9.97 31.22 -2.50
CA LEU A 591 -8.87 31.52 -1.58
C LEU A 591 -8.18 30.27 -1.01
N VAL A 592 -8.90 29.16 -0.81
CA VAL A 592 -8.31 27.85 -0.41
C VAL A 592 -7.47 27.27 -1.55
N GLU A 593 -7.98 27.26 -2.78
CA GLU A 593 -7.26 26.82 -3.98
C GLU A 593 -5.97 27.63 -4.22
N HIS A 594 -5.92 28.87 -3.73
CA HIS A 594 -4.78 29.79 -3.84
C HIS A 594 -4.16 30.11 -2.48
N GLN A 595 -4.22 29.18 -1.52
CA GLN A 595 -3.71 29.41 -0.16
C GLN A 595 -2.25 29.90 -0.18
N GLY A 596 -1.96 30.91 0.65
CA GLY A 596 -0.65 31.58 0.73
C GLY A 596 -0.38 32.62 -0.37
N LYS A 597 -1.16 32.65 -1.46
CA LYS A 597 -1.00 33.61 -2.56
C LYS A 597 -1.90 34.84 -2.37
N ALA A 598 -1.45 35.98 -2.91
CA ALA A 598 -2.26 37.19 -2.98
C ALA A 598 -3.25 37.09 -4.14
N VAL A 599 -4.54 37.17 -3.85
CA VAL A 599 -5.62 37.16 -4.84
C VAL A 599 -6.23 38.56 -4.95
N SER A 600 -6.27 39.11 -6.15
CA SER A 600 -6.83 40.44 -6.40
C SER A 600 -8.36 40.45 -6.37
N ARG A 601 -8.94 41.62 -6.06
CA ARG A 601 -10.41 41.80 -6.13
C ARG A 601 -10.96 41.53 -7.53
N ARG A 602 -10.18 41.86 -8.56
CA ARG A 602 -10.54 41.64 -9.97
C ARG A 602 -10.62 40.15 -10.29
N GLU A 603 -9.67 39.36 -9.80
CA GLU A 603 -9.70 37.89 -9.95
C GLU A 603 -10.89 37.27 -9.22
N LEU A 604 -11.17 37.69 -7.98
CA LEU A 604 -12.34 37.20 -7.24
C LEU A 604 -13.65 37.55 -7.97
N LEU A 605 -13.79 38.77 -8.50
CA LEU A 605 -14.94 39.15 -9.31
C LEU A 605 -15.07 38.25 -10.54
N GLN A 606 -13.99 38.08 -11.30
CA GLN A 606 -13.99 37.30 -12.53
C GLN A 606 -14.37 35.83 -12.29
N HIS A 607 -13.83 35.21 -11.23
CA HIS A 607 -13.99 33.78 -10.97
C HIS A 607 -15.23 33.41 -10.15
N VAL A 608 -15.73 34.33 -9.31
CA VAL A 608 -16.89 34.04 -8.43
C VAL A 608 -18.18 34.68 -8.94
N TRP A 609 -18.13 35.87 -9.53
CA TRP A 609 -19.31 36.54 -10.11
C TRP A 609 -19.44 36.35 -11.62
N GLY A 610 -18.38 35.92 -12.29
CA GLY A 610 -18.36 35.67 -13.73
C GLY A 610 -17.94 36.89 -14.57
N THR A 611 -17.55 36.62 -15.82
CA THR A 611 -16.96 37.61 -16.75
C THR A 611 -17.91 38.71 -17.24
N HIS A 612 -19.22 38.57 -17.00
CA HIS A 612 -20.25 39.54 -17.42
C HIS A 612 -20.70 40.49 -16.29
N TYR A 613 -20.08 40.40 -15.11
CA TYR A 613 -20.43 41.28 -13.99
C TYR A 613 -19.91 42.71 -14.20
N GLN A 614 -20.82 43.69 -14.27
CA GLN A 614 -20.50 45.11 -14.51
C GLN A 614 -20.48 45.97 -13.23
N GLY A 615 -20.58 45.36 -12.04
CA GLY A 615 -20.59 46.08 -10.77
C GLY A 615 -19.19 46.41 -10.22
N GLY A 616 -19.13 47.29 -9.20
CA GLY A 616 -17.88 47.66 -8.53
C GLY A 616 -17.31 46.55 -7.62
N SER A 617 -16.00 46.61 -7.34
CA SER A 617 -15.27 45.66 -6.47
C SER A 617 -15.68 45.67 -5.01
N ASN A 618 -16.44 46.67 -4.57
CA ASN A 618 -16.97 46.81 -3.21
C ASN A 618 -17.83 45.61 -2.78
N VAL A 619 -18.42 44.86 -3.72
CA VAL A 619 -19.21 43.66 -3.43
C VAL A 619 -18.32 42.51 -2.92
N VAL A 620 -17.07 42.43 -3.38
CA VAL A 620 -16.08 41.49 -2.84
C VAL A 620 -15.80 41.80 -1.37
N ASP A 621 -15.63 43.08 -1.03
CA ASP A 621 -15.37 43.49 0.35
C ASP A 621 -16.56 43.15 1.27
N ALA A 622 -17.79 43.29 0.77
CA ALA A 622 -18.99 42.92 1.50
C ALA A 622 -19.07 41.41 1.79
N VAL A 623 -18.77 40.56 0.80
CA VAL A 623 -18.74 39.10 0.97
C VAL A 623 -17.60 38.65 1.87
N VAL A 624 -16.40 39.23 1.74
CA VAL A 624 -15.29 38.92 2.65
C VAL A 624 -15.62 39.33 4.08
N ARG A 625 -16.33 40.44 4.28
CA ARG A 625 -16.80 40.85 5.61
C ARG A 625 -17.78 39.84 6.21
N THR A 626 -18.73 39.31 5.44
CA THR A 626 -19.67 38.30 5.96
C THR A 626 -18.99 36.96 6.19
N LEU A 627 -18.07 36.56 5.30
CA LEU A 627 -17.23 35.38 5.43
C LEU A 627 -16.36 35.43 6.71
N ARG A 628 -15.67 36.55 6.97
CA ARG A 628 -14.89 36.75 8.21
C ARG A 628 -15.73 36.65 9.47
N ARG A 629 -16.95 37.16 9.45
CA ARG A 629 -17.88 37.01 10.57
C ARG A 629 -18.25 35.54 10.81
N LYS A 630 -18.45 34.76 9.74
CA LYS A 630 -18.70 33.30 9.84
C LYS A 630 -17.48 32.52 10.31
N LEU A 631 -16.27 32.98 9.97
CA LEU A 631 -15.00 32.39 10.41
C LEU A 631 -14.70 32.59 11.91
N GLY A 632 -15.39 33.52 12.59
CA GLY A 632 -15.25 33.72 14.03
C GLY A 632 -13.80 34.00 14.45
N SER A 633 -13.27 33.23 15.40
CA SER A 633 -11.89 33.34 15.88
C SER A 633 -10.83 33.12 14.79
N GLN A 634 -11.20 32.53 13.65
CA GLN A 634 -10.32 32.30 12.51
C GLN A 634 -10.39 33.40 11.44
N SER A 635 -11.10 34.51 11.69
CA SER A 635 -11.26 35.60 10.71
C SER A 635 -9.95 36.18 10.19
N ALA A 636 -8.88 36.13 11.01
CA ALA A 636 -7.55 36.62 10.67
C ALA A 636 -6.84 35.78 9.59
N ARG A 637 -7.31 34.57 9.29
CA ARG A 637 -6.78 33.74 8.20
C ARG A 637 -7.01 34.37 6.83
N VAL A 638 -8.15 35.03 6.63
CA VAL A 638 -8.40 35.84 5.43
C VAL A 638 -7.83 37.23 5.70
N GLU A 639 -6.62 37.48 5.21
CA GLU A 639 -5.89 38.75 5.35
C GLU A 639 -6.26 39.73 4.24
N THR A 640 -6.39 41.02 4.56
CA THR A 640 -6.50 42.08 3.54
C THR A 640 -5.09 42.57 3.20
N LEU A 641 -4.72 42.52 1.92
CA LEU A 641 -3.52 43.14 1.40
C LEU A 641 -3.88 44.49 0.78
N THR A 642 -3.53 45.59 1.45
CA THR A 642 -3.86 46.95 1.02
C THR A 642 -3.40 47.21 -0.41
N GLY A 643 -4.31 47.70 -1.26
CA GLY A 643 -4.03 47.96 -2.68
C GLY A 643 -3.99 46.72 -3.58
N VAL A 644 -3.99 45.50 -3.03
CA VAL A 644 -3.86 44.25 -3.80
C VAL A 644 -5.16 43.44 -3.77
N GLY A 645 -5.62 43.04 -2.58
CA GLY A 645 -6.76 42.12 -2.47
C GLY A 645 -6.75 41.34 -1.16
N TYR A 646 -6.86 40.02 -1.25
CA TYR A 646 -6.98 39.12 -0.12
C TYR A 646 -6.02 37.94 -0.20
N ARG A 647 -5.66 37.38 0.94
CA ARG A 647 -4.84 36.16 1.05
C ARG A 647 -5.40 35.27 2.15
N LEU A 648 -5.44 33.96 1.90
CA LEU A 648 -5.66 32.98 2.95
C LEU A 648 -4.31 32.51 3.52
N ARG A 649 -4.15 32.58 4.84
CA ARG A 649 -2.98 32.08 5.57
C ARG A 649 -3.19 30.66 6.06
#